data_AF-B1G968-F1
#
_entry.id   AF-B1G968-F1
#
_cell.length_a   1.000
_cell.length_b   1.000
_cell.length_c   1.000
_cell.angle_alpha   90.00
_cell.angle_beta   90.00
_cell.angle_gamma   90.00
#
_symmetry.space_group_name_H-M   'P 1'
#
loop_
_entity.id
_entity.type
_entity.pdbx_description
1 polymer ?
#
loop_
_entity_poly.entity_id
_entity_poly.type
_entity_poly.pdbx_seq_one_letter_code
_entity_poly.pdbx_strand_id
1 'polypeptide(L)'
;MPLAITIFSVSGEGLDPVFCYGFIRSVRGSGKYPSPNLPKGLASDCINRSDVPDTALTLLAWDSIVCGARENEVLDALRTGSLSLPEASPVVTEMQISGVPFGPLLVEENFQRGRVTGVGLLHRTGIASETHLKALADKLHDKLAGSMPRALDNIVSMIGNATGFCDVCGPRRPIGAVDYFYRSRAATYVDGPLFDVRPEQADFRSKAPSSQIHVRRHAAALDQRYRLQTTLYNYDEVLRSTILDIDAGVHETALSAPAHITEMTMRVFDETGELVDQSKVMFTQGMQFGFSVLGASDTLPPVFPGAPKSPDLEVRPRIHTLLFKGPSMGKRSGSLDILRTNSANLAALIGPISSKQEDIWFDRGSAGQVDVIRWIKKRIEQPGLVKAFLVDPYLGSDALKRVVARHGNQTAELFIVVSPGNIDPDADAAAAKSANDYLPKLASAATEWATKLAGKISVVHIKRGNGSRQAFHDRFLCVLDRDATPTVYLFSNSLSKAAGDWPFVICQLDQITSWRVYADILQMVEGRVDGLHPEYIWTTANVSATSPTEFLTPSAVTDNEAPWVVAANTLLSNIRTVIYRNSEFKPQVGSLIDKFLAVWREDIDDRRLADALFKVVTHRDAIVVFVSDHLRYRGCDEIASLLDGMFLDHILDALPDTPQSNGWWLPHDARRAVLGNLGRTIARKPKPTNFVRDRINPKVQRYVASIETQRFSDVAWDVHRAALFLSVIALEVASIANAPEAYRVGMASDYIHWLGRLMRSDLAANMYVTSGAQVPDIADDLPLAAQAILQVRSILGDQLIPPVKMVMDDPWVAAAFKTKLSPFC
;
A
#
# COMPACT_ATOMS: atom_id res chain seq x y z
N MET A 1 -22.93 -11.15 32.94
CA MET A 1 -23.89 -10.96 31.83
C MET A 1 -23.75 -12.12 30.86
N PRO A 2 -24.87 -12.72 30.39
CA PRO A 2 -24.81 -13.88 29.50
C PRO A 2 -23.87 -13.66 28.32
N LEU A 3 -22.96 -14.61 28.12
CA LEU A 3 -21.99 -14.61 27.04
C LEU A 3 -22.50 -15.53 25.93
N ALA A 4 -22.37 -15.09 24.67
CA ALA A 4 -22.50 -15.98 23.52
C ALA A 4 -21.10 -16.37 23.03
N ILE A 5 -20.90 -17.64 22.77
CA ILE A 5 -19.67 -18.26 22.29
C ILE A 5 -19.94 -18.81 20.89
N THR A 6 -19.17 -18.39 19.90
CA THR A 6 -19.16 -18.94 18.54
C THR A 6 -17.84 -19.63 18.28
N ILE A 7 -17.87 -20.90 17.85
CA ILE A 7 -16.68 -21.65 17.42
C ILE A 7 -16.78 -21.91 15.92
N PHE A 8 -15.68 -21.66 15.20
CA PHE A 8 -15.53 -21.91 13.77
C PHE A 8 -14.53 -23.06 13.54
N SER A 9 -14.94 -24.02 12.72
CA SER A 9 -14.10 -25.14 12.30
C SER A 9 -14.37 -25.54 10.85
N VAL A 10 -13.44 -26.27 10.24
CA VAL A 10 -13.54 -26.71 8.84
C VAL A 10 -13.50 -28.22 8.77
N SER A 11 -14.42 -28.80 8.00
CA SER A 11 -14.54 -30.25 7.76
C SER A 11 -14.67 -30.55 6.26
N GLY A 12 -14.45 -31.80 5.86
CA GLY A 12 -14.60 -32.24 4.47
C GLY A 12 -14.54 -33.75 4.34
N GLU A 13 -14.54 -34.27 3.11
CA GLU A 13 -14.51 -35.72 2.88
C GLU A 13 -13.21 -36.36 3.41
N GLY A 14 -13.36 -37.25 4.40
CA GLY A 14 -12.25 -37.84 5.14
C GLY A 14 -11.36 -36.80 5.86
N LEU A 15 -11.92 -35.67 6.29
CA LEU A 15 -11.25 -34.65 7.08
C LEU A 15 -12.09 -34.35 8.33
N ASP A 16 -11.65 -34.89 9.48
CA ASP A 16 -12.24 -34.59 10.78
C ASP A 16 -12.16 -33.08 11.06
N PRO A 17 -13.21 -32.48 11.68
CA PRO A 17 -13.28 -31.04 11.88
C PRO A 17 -12.04 -30.45 12.54
N VAL A 18 -11.53 -29.36 11.98
CA VAL A 18 -10.33 -28.65 12.45
C VAL A 18 -10.74 -27.29 12.98
N PHE A 19 -10.45 -27.00 14.26
CA PHE A 19 -10.67 -25.68 14.84
C PHE A 19 -9.90 -24.60 14.07
N CYS A 20 -10.59 -23.50 13.73
CA CYS A 20 -10.00 -22.34 13.08
C CYS A 20 -9.96 -21.13 14.02
N TYR A 21 -11.09 -20.80 14.66
CA TYR A 21 -11.25 -19.57 15.45
C TYR A 21 -12.38 -19.70 16.47
N GLY A 22 -12.26 -18.98 17.59
CA GLY A 22 -13.34 -18.83 18.58
C GLY A 22 -13.62 -17.36 18.90
N PHE A 23 -14.89 -17.02 19.11
CA PHE A 23 -15.34 -15.65 19.37
C PHE A 23 -16.39 -15.61 20.49
N ILE A 24 -16.19 -14.75 21.48
CA ILE A 24 -17.01 -14.60 22.68
C ILE A 24 -17.48 -13.15 22.80
N ARG A 25 -18.77 -12.94 23.12
CA ARG A 25 -19.41 -11.62 23.23
C ARG A 25 -20.42 -11.56 24.38
N SER A 26 -20.55 -10.40 25.04
CA SER A 26 -21.69 -10.14 25.93
C SER A 26 -22.98 -9.94 25.12
N VAL A 27 -24.08 -10.56 25.56
CA VAL A 27 -25.40 -10.48 24.91
C VAL A 27 -26.13 -9.16 25.18
N ARG A 28 -25.69 -8.36 26.17
CA ARG A 28 -26.24 -7.00 26.44
C ARG A 28 -25.15 -6.00 26.82
N GLY A 29 -25.23 -4.79 26.27
CA GLY A 29 -24.34 -3.67 26.56
C GLY A 29 -24.88 -2.36 25.98
N SER A 30 -24.33 -1.21 26.40
CA SER A 30 -24.76 0.12 25.92
C SER A 30 -24.16 0.46 24.55
N GLY A 31 -24.59 -0.29 23.54
CA GLY A 31 -24.16 -0.13 22.16
C GLY A 31 -24.43 -1.36 21.31
N LYS A 32 -24.77 -1.18 20.03
CA LYS A 32 -24.81 -2.32 19.11
C LYS A 32 -23.38 -2.57 18.62
N TYR A 33 -22.85 -3.70 19.06
CA TYR A 33 -21.87 -4.47 18.30
C TYR A 33 -22.31 -4.56 16.83
N PRO A 34 -21.40 -4.67 15.84
CA PRO A 34 -21.79 -5.10 14.51
C PRO A 34 -22.61 -6.39 14.66
N SER A 35 -23.85 -6.40 14.21
CA SER A 35 -24.67 -7.60 14.27
C SER A 35 -23.94 -8.69 13.49
N PRO A 36 -23.52 -9.81 14.11
CA PRO A 36 -22.89 -10.88 13.36
C PRO A 36 -23.91 -11.40 12.34
N ASN A 37 -23.49 -11.63 11.09
CA ASN A 37 -24.38 -12.02 9.99
C ASN A 37 -24.73 -13.51 10.06
N LEU A 38 -25.11 -13.97 11.26
CA LEU A 38 -25.60 -15.30 11.52
C LEU A 38 -26.92 -15.52 10.77
N PRO A 39 -27.17 -16.71 10.20
CA PRO A 39 -28.43 -17.01 9.51
C PRO A 39 -29.66 -16.72 10.39
N LYS A 40 -30.66 -16.06 9.79
CA LYS A 40 -31.92 -15.71 10.47
C LYS A 40 -32.72 -16.98 10.78
N GLY A 41 -32.57 -17.49 12.00
CA GLY A 41 -33.27 -18.71 12.45
C GLY A 41 -32.65 -19.39 13.69
N LEU A 42 -31.48 -18.94 14.15
CA LEU A 42 -30.79 -19.50 15.31
C LEU A 42 -31.55 -19.29 16.63
N ALA A 43 -32.38 -20.28 16.98
CA ALA A 43 -32.54 -20.73 18.36
C ALA A 43 -31.21 -21.35 18.85
N SER A 44 -31.11 -21.62 20.16
CA SER A 44 -29.88 -22.14 20.77
C SER A 44 -29.45 -23.49 20.22
N ASP A 45 -28.12 -23.69 20.15
CA ASP A 45 -27.42 -24.96 19.93
C ASP A 45 -27.54 -25.60 18.52
N CYS A 46 -27.93 -24.82 17.50
CA CYS A 46 -27.87 -25.25 16.09
C CYS A 46 -26.48 -25.06 15.45
N ILE A 47 -26.13 -25.97 14.54
CA ILE A 47 -24.95 -25.84 13.65
C ILE A 47 -25.33 -25.03 12.41
N ASN A 48 -24.60 -23.96 12.10
CA ASN A 48 -24.58 -23.43 10.75
C ASN A 48 -23.51 -24.15 9.92
N ARG A 49 -23.87 -24.56 8.70
CA ARG A 49 -22.95 -25.14 7.71
C ARG A 49 -22.91 -24.22 6.49
N SER A 50 -21.72 -23.94 5.99
CA SER A 50 -21.55 -23.08 4.81
C SER A 50 -20.37 -23.58 4.00
N ASP A 51 -20.63 -23.95 2.75
CA ASP A 51 -19.59 -24.53 1.89
C ASP A 51 -18.55 -23.48 1.50
N VAL A 52 -17.28 -23.88 1.55
CA VAL A 52 -16.14 -23.01 1.26
C VAL A 52 -15.95 -22.96 -0.26
N PRO A 53 -16.09 -21.79 -0.91
CA PRO A 53 -16.11 -21.71 -2.37
C PRO A 53 -14.91 -22.37 -3.05
N ASP A 54 -15.17 -23.00 -4.19
CA ASP A 54 -14.19 -23.73 -5.01
C ASP A 54 -13.51 -24.94 -4.34
N THR A 55 -14.08 -25.49 -3.27
CA THR A 55 -13.53 -26.65 -2.55
C THR A 55 -14.60 -27.65 -2.12
N ALA A 56 -14.18 -28.86 -1.71
CA ALA A 56 -15.02 -29.87 -1.06
C ALA A 56 -15.03 -29.72 0.49
N LEU A 57 -14.87 -28.50 0.99
CA LEU A 57 -14.86 -28.19 2.42
C LEU A 57 -16.12 -27.44 2.84
N THR A 58 -16.56 -27.70 4.07
CA THR A 58 -17.65 -26.97 4.72
C THR A 58 -17.13 -26.30 5.99
N LEU A 59 -17.34 -24.98 6.09
CA LEU A 59 -17.16 -24.22 7.33
C LEU A 59 -18.36 -24.53 8.24
N LEU A 60 -18.05 -25.02 9.44
CA LEU A 60 -18.99 -25.22 10.53
C LEU A 60 -18.89 -24.03 11.49
N ALA A 61 -20.03 -23.45 11.85
CA ALA A 61 -20.12 -22.50 12.96
C ALA A 61 -21.13 -22.99 13.99
N TRP A 62 -20.72 -23.04 15.25
CA TRP A 62 -21.54 -23.46 16.39
C TRP A 62 -21.65 -22.30 17.38
N ASP A 63 -22.88 -21.91 17.72
CA ASP A 63 -23.21 -20.85 18.67
C ASP A 63 -23.88 -21.43 19.93
N SER A 64 -23.43 -21.03 21.11
CA SER A 64 -24.09 -21.34 22.39
C SER A 64 -24.05 -20.15 23.36
N ILE A 65 -25.01 -20.09 24.29
CA ILE A 65 -25.18 -18.98 25.24
C ILE A 65 -25.02 -19.50 26.67
N VAL A 66 -24.03 -18.98 27.41
CA VAL A 66 -23.73 -19.36 28.79
C VAL A 66 -24.15 -18.30 29.80
N CYS A 67 -24.61 -18.75 30.96
CA CYS A 67 -25.18 -17.94 32.04
C CYS A 67 -24.67 -18.40 33.41
N GLY A 68 -24.66 -17.50 34.41
CA GLY A 68 -24.41 -17.86 35.81
C GLY A 68 -22.97 -18.34 36.04
N ALA A 69 -22.79 -19.45 36.77
CA ALA A 69 -21.46 -20.00 37.09
C ALA A 69 -20.59 -20.23 35.84
N ARG A 70 -21.21 -20.74 34.75
CA ARG A 70 -20.52 -21.03 33.49
C ARG A 70 -19.97 -19.77 32.78
N GLU A 71 -20.48 -18.58 33.11
CA GLU A 71 -19.90 -17.31 32.66
C GLU A 71 -18.52 -17.09 33.28
N ASN A 72 -18.40 -17.29 34.60
CA ASN A 72 -17.13 -17.14 35.32
C ASN A 72 -16.13 -18.21 34.88
N GLU A 73 -16.57 -19.47 34.75
CA GLU A 73 -15.74 -20.57 34.25
C GLU A 73 -15.13 -20.26 32.87
N VAL A 74 -15.89 -19.64 31.96
CA VAL A 74 -15.40 -19.24 30.64
C VAL A 74 -14.42 -18.06 30.72
N LEU A 75 -14.65 -17.09 31.62
CA LEU A 75 -13.72 -15.98 31.83
C LEU A 75 -12.40 -16.43 32.51
N ASP A 76 -12.47 -17.40 33.43
CA ASP A 76 -11.29 -18.01 34.06
C ASP A 76 -10.57 -18.98 33.13
N ALA A 77 -11.27 -19.66 32.22
CA ALA A 77 -10.68 -20.42 31.11
C ALA A 77 -9.83 -19.52 30.18
N LEU A 78 -10.31 -18.32 29.85
CA LEU A 78 -9.52 -17.34 29.08
C LEU A 78 -8.29 -16.86 29.85
N ARG A 79 -8.41 -16.61 31.17
CA ARG A 79 -7.29 -16.21 32.05
C ARG A 79 -6.23 -17.31 32.22
N THR A 80 -6.63 -18.57 32.19
CA THR A 80 -5.75 -19.74 32.39
C THR A 80 -5.21 -20.34 31.09
N GLY A 81 -5.75 -19.93 29.93
CA GLY A 81 -5.26 -20.37 28.61
C GLY A 81 -5.88 -21.67 28.10
N SER A 82 -7.00 -22.12 28.69
CA SER A 82 -7.59 -23.43 28.46
C SER A 82 -9.13 -23.35 28.47
N LEU A 83 -9.74 -23.30 27.27
CA LEU A 83 -11.20 -23.31 27.11
C LEU A 83 -11.72 -24.68 26.68
N SER A 84 -12.40 -25.37 27.60
CA SER A 84 -13.09 -26.64 27.31
C SER A 84 -14.49 -26.39 26.72
N LEU A 85 -14.75 -26.94 25.54
CA LEU A 85 -16.08 -26.89 24.94
C LEU A 85 -17.05 -27.89 25.63
N PRO A 86 -18.38 -27.65 25.61
CA PRO A 86 -19.36 -28.62 26.09
C PRO A 86 -19.36 -29.91 25.24
N GLU A 87 -19.77 -31.04 25.84
CA GLU A 87 -20.02 -32.31 25.12
C GLU A 87 -21.00 -32.14 23.94
N ALA A 88 -21.96 -31.24 24.08
CA ALA A 88 -22.92 -30.89 23.04
C ALA A 88 -22.31 -30.06 21.87
N SER A 89 -21.00 -29.78 21.87
CA SER A 89 -20.33 -29.13 20.74
C SER A 89 -20.07 -30.15 19.62
N PRO A 90 -20.75 -30.04 18.47
CA PRO A 90 -20.62 -31.00 17.37
C PRO A 90 -19.42 -30.68 16.45
N VAL A 91 -18.55 -29.77 16.91
CA VAL A 91 -17.28 -29.43 16.25
C VAL A 91 -16.26 -30.52 16.55
N VAL A 92 -15.95 -30.75 17.83
CA VAL A 92 -15.19 -31.91 18.32
C VAL A 92 -15.62 -32.16 19.77
N THR A 93 -16.07 -33.37 20.07
CA THR A 93 -16.48 -33.77 21.43
C THR A 93 -15.31 -33.63 22.40
N GLU A 94 -15.55 -33.08 23.60
CA GLU A 94 -14.55 -32.87 24.67
C GLU A 94 -13.32 -32.01 24.31
N MET A 95 -13.35 -31.24 23.21
CA MET A 95 -12.17 -30.46 22.81
C MET A 95 -11.80 -29.34 23.80
N GLN A 96 -10.57 -29.43 24.31
CA GLN A 96 -9.90 -28.40 25.12
C GLN A 96 -9.03 -27.50 24.23
N ILE A 97 -9.46 -26.26 24.01
CA ILE A 97 -8.70 -25.26 23.24
C ILE A 97 -7.64 -24.66 24.15
N SER A 98 -6.39 -25.09 23.97
CA SER A 98 -5.24 -24.65 24.78
C SER A 98 -4.30 -23.69 24.03
N GLY A 99 -3.79 -22.70 24.76
CA GLY A 99 -2.83 -21.70 24.28
C GLY A 99 -2.38 -20.76 25.39
N VAL A 100 -1.78 -19.62 25.01
CA VAL A 100 -1.28 -18.61 25.96
C VAL A 100 -2.28 -17.45 26.05
N PRO A 101 -2.73 -17.04 27.26
CA PRO A 101 -3.62 -15.89 27.46
C PRO A 101 -3.05 -14.58 26.91
N PHE A 102 -3.90 -13.67 26.44
CA PHE A 102 -3.54 -12.30 26.08
C PHE A 102 -4.59 -11.26 26.52
N GLY A 103 -4.12 -10.02 26.68
CA GLY A 103 -4.93 -8.87 27.03
C GLY A 103 -5.22 -8.71 28.53
N PRO A 104 -6.11 -7.77 28.90
CA PRO A 104 -6.94 -6.95 27.99
C PRO A 104 -6.12 -5.94 27.19
N LEU A 105 -6.24 -6.04 25.85
CA LEU A 105 -5.67 -5.13 24.87
C LEU A 105 -6.70 -4.07 24.52
N LEU A 106 -6.28 -2.82 24.37
CA LEU A 106 -7.13 -1.80 23.75
C LEU A 106 -7.18 -2.03 22.23
N VAL A 107 -8.39 -2.08 21.68
CA VAL A 107 -8.64 -1.92 20.24
C VAL A 107 -8.93 -0.44 20.00
N GLU A 108 -8.03 0.25 19.31
CA GLU A 108 -8.30 1.62 18.88
C GLU A 108 -9.44 1.61 17.85
N GLU A 109 -10.51 2.34 18.16
CA GLU A 109 -11.64 2.51 17.25
C GLU A 109 -11.26 3.51 16.16
N ASN A 110 -10.52 3.04 15.15
CA ASN A 110 -10.30 3.79 13.91
C ASN A 110 -11.66 4.16 13.31
N PHE A 111 -11.97 5.47 13.34
CA PHE A 111 -13.30 6.09 13.20
C PHE A 111 -13.94 5.97 11.79
N GLN A 112 -13.53 4.98 10.99
CA GLN A 112 -13.92 4.83 9.59
C GLN A 112 -14.68 3.54 9.26
N ARG A 113 -14.28 2.37 9.80
CA ARG A 113 -14.67 1.07 9.18
C ARG A 113 -15.57 0.15 10.01
N GLY A 114 -15.92 0.51 11.25
CA GLY A 114 -16.83 -0.28 12.08
C GLY A 114 -18.11 0.46 12.44
N ARG A 115 -19.29 -0.10 12.12
CA ARG A 115 -20.58 0.34 12.71
C ARG A 115 -20.76 -0.20 14.15
N VAL A 116 -19.76 0.01 15.00
CA VAL A 116 -19.78 -0.39 16.41
C VAL A 116 -20.43 0.71 17.24
N THR A 117 -21.75 0.89 17.15
CA THR A 117 -22.41 2.04 17.81
C THR A 117 -22.30 1.92 19.33
N GLY A 118 -21.58 2.83 19.98
CA GLY A 118 -21.39 2.84 21.44
C GLY A 118 -20.28 3.79 21.85
N VAL A 119 -20.31 4.29 23.09
CA VAL A 119 -19.33 5.27 23.59
C VAL A 119 -18.40 4.61 24.62
N GLY A 120 -17.12 4.48 24.27
CA GLY A 120 -16.07 4.05 25.19
C GLY A 120 -15.22 2.88 24.68
N LEU A 121 -13.91 3.03 24.83
CA LEU A 121 -12.81 2.08 24.53
C LEU A 121 -13.22 0.60 24.46
N LEU A 122 -12.96 -0.04 23.33
CA LEU A 122 -13.17 -1.47 23.09
C LEU A 122 -11.94 -2.27 23.52
N HIS A 123 -12.12 -3.24 24.41
CA HIS A 123 -11.09 -4.15 24.89
C HIS A 123 -11.19 -5.51 24.19
N ARG A 124 -10.05 -6.19 24.05
CA ARG A 124 -9.88 -7.52 23.47
C ARG A 124 -8.99 -8.38 24.38
N THR A 125 -9.44 -9.56 24.78
CA THR A 125 -8.67 -10.54 25.56
C THR A 125 -8.97 -11.95 25.08
N GLY A 126 -8.08 -12.92 25.27
CA GLY A 126 -8.25 -14.21 24.63
C GLY A 126 -7.15 -15.23 24.88
N ILE A 127 -7.16 -16.30 24.09
CA ILE A 127 -6.17 -17.38 24.09
C ILE A 127 -5.54 -17.45 22.69
N ALA A 128 -4.21 -17.36 22.58
CA ALA A 128 -3.48 -17.47 21.31
C ALA A 128 -2.67 -18.77 21.25
N SER A 129 -2.63 -19.44 20.08
CA SER A 129 -2.02 -20.78 19.97
C SER A 129 -1.20 -20.96 18.69
N GLU A 130 0.08 -21.31 18.84
CA GLU A 130 1.03 -21.55 17.73
C GLU A 130 0.67 -22.82 16.92
N THR A 131 -0.03 -23.78 17.53
CA THR A 131 -0.29 -25.10 16.93
C THR A 131 -1.49 -25.12 16.01
N HIS A 132 -2.54 -24.34 16.28
CA HIS A 132 -3.83 -24.48 15.58
C HIS A 132 -3.79 -23.98 14.13
N LEU A 133 -3.13 -22.86 13.84
CA LEU A 133 -2.92 -22.42 12.45
C LEU A 133 -2.08 -23.45 11.68
N LYS A 134 -1.01 -23.99 12.30
CA LYS A 134 -0.18 -25.01 11.65
C LYS A 134 -0.97 -26.29 11.38
N ALA A 135 -1.68 -26.83 12.37
CA ALA A 135 -2.49 -28.04 12.22
C ALA A 135 -3.59 -27.90 11.15
N LEU A 136 -4.13 -26.69 10.97
CA LEU A 136 -5.03 -26.37 9.86
C LEU A 136 -4.28 -26.35 8.52
N ALA A 137 -3.15 -25.64 8.42
CA ALA A 137 -2.36 -25.55 7.19
C ALA A 137 -1.83 -26.91 6.72
N ASP A 138 -1.29 -27.73 7.64
CA ASP A 138 -0.80 -29.09 7.37
C ASP A 138 -1.95 -29.97 6.84
N LYS A 139 -3.07 -30.07 7.57
CA LYS A 139 -4.25 -30.86 7.15
C LYS A 139 -4.88 -30.39 5.83
N LEU A 140 -4.83 -29.09 5.53
CA LEU A 140 -5.33 -28.55 4.25
C LEU A 140 -4.35 -28.80 3.10
N HIS A 141 -3.03 -28.78 3.35
CA HIS A 141 -2.02 -29.07 2.34
C HIS A 141 -2.17 -30.50 1.81
N ASP A 142 -2.29 -31.48 2.72
CA ASP A 142 -2.50 -32.90 2.40
C ASP A 142 -3.78 -33.17 1.56
N LYS A 143 -4.78 -32.29 1.67
CA LYS A 143 -6.10 -32.46 1.05
C LYS A 143 -6.31 -31.65 -0.23
N LEU A 144 -5.68 -30.49 -0.36
CA LEU A 144 -5.97 -29.51 -1.41
C LEU A 144 -4.76 -29.07 -2.25
N ALA A 145 -3.55 -29.53 -1.93
CA ALA A 145 -2.32 -29.20 -2.65
C ALA A 145 -2.18 -27.68 -2.91
N GLY A 146 -1.81 -27.27 -4.13
CA GLY A 146 -1.69 -25.86 -4.54
C GLY A 146 -2.98 -25.03 -4.48
N SER A 147 -4.14 -25.63 -4.17
CA SER A 147 -5.39 -24.87 -3.94
C SER A 147 -5.63 -24.50 -2.47
N MET A 148 -4.86 -25.06 -1.51
CA MET A 148 -4.97 -24.76 -0.08
C MET A 148 -4.96 -23.24 0.24
N PRO A 149 -4.11 -22.40 -0.38
CA PRO A 149 -4.15 -20.95 -0.15
C PRO A 149 -5.51 -20.30 -0.48
N ARG A 150 -6.19 -20.72 -1.56
CA ARG A 150 -7.53 -20.19 -1.91
C ARG A 150 -8.58 -20.61 -0.88
N ALA A 151 -8.52 -21.86 -0.43
CA ALA A 151 -9.41 -22.37 0.61
C ALA A 151 -9.24 -21.57 1.91
N LEU A 152 -7.99 -21.33 2.31
CA LEU A 152 -7.65 -20.63 3.54
C LEU A 152 -8.07 -19.15 3.51
N ASP A 153 -7.93 -18.46 2.37
CA ASP A 153 -8.42 -17.09 2.18
C ASP A 153 -9.97 -17.00 2.19
N ASN A 154 -10.65 -17.97 1.57
CA ASN A 154 -12.11 -18.12 1.65
C ASN A 154 -12.57 -18.36 3.10
N ILE A 155 -11.90 -19.25 3.85
CA ILE A 155 -12.18 -19.53 5.27
C ILE A 155 -12.03 -18.26 6.12
N VAL A 156 -10.92 -17.52 5.97
CA VAL A 156 -10.70 -16.24 6.67
C VAL A 156 -11.84 -15.25 6.36
N SER A 157 -12.19 -15.11 5.09
CA SER A 157 -13.23 -14.17 4.64
C SER A 157 -14.61 -14.54 5.17
N MET A 158 -14.96 -15.82 5.19
CA MET A 158 -16.23 -16.31 5.75
C MET A 158 -16.31 -16.10 7.27
N ILE A 159 -15.23 -16.37 8.01
CA ILE A 159 -15.16 -16.12 9.47
C ILE A 159 -15.28 -14.61 9.75
N GLY A 160 -14.56 -13.76 9.04
CA GLY A 160 -14.63 -12.30 9.20
C GLY A 160 -16.02 -11.72 8.90
N ASN A 161 -16.70 -12.24 7.86
CA ASN A 161 -18.05 -11.81 7.48
C ASN A 161 -19.13 -12.29 8.46
N ALA A 162 -18.99 -13.51 8.99
CA ALA A 162 -19.91 -14.06 9.99
C ALA A 162 -19.80 -13.32 11.34
N THR A 163 -18.57 -13.01 11.76
CA THR A 163 -18.29 -12.31 13.03
C THR A 163 -18.51 -10.79 12.97
N GLY A 164 -18.38 -10.18 11.78
CA GLY A 164 -18.42 -8.73 11.59
C GLY A 164 -17.07 -8.03 11.80
N PHE A 165 -15.95 -8.75 11.69
CA PHE A 165 -14.60 -8.23 11.96
C PHE A 165 -13.68 -8.07 10.75
N CYS A 166 -14.14 -8.35 9.52
CA CYS A 166 -13.37 -8.07 8.29
C CYS A 166 -12.72 -6.67 8.34
N ASP A 167 -13.50 -5.68 8.78
CA ASP A 167 -13.09 -4.28 8.84
C ASP A 167 -12.40 -3.87 10.16
N VAL A 168 -12.56 -4.65 11.24
CA VAL A 168 -12.10 -4.29 12.60
C VAL A 168 -10.74 -4.91 12.93
N CYS A 169 -10.47 -6.14 12.48
CA CYS A 169 -9.17 -6.78 12.66
C CYS A 169 -8.15 -6.39 11.57
N GLY A 170 -8.61 -5.84 10.44
CA GLY A 170 -7.75 -5.35 9.35
C GLY A 170 -6.76 -6.44 8.88
N PRO A 171 -5.43 -6.19 8.89
CA PRO A 171 -4.44 -7.16 8.45
C PRO A 171 -4.29 -8.38 9.39
N ARG A 172 -4.79 -8.30 10.63
CA ARG A 172 -4.64 -9.34 11.67
C ARG A 172 -5.72 -10.43 11.50
N ARG A 173 -5.60 -11.21 10.42
CA ARG A 173 -6.55 -12.27 10.00
C ARG A 173 -6.83 -13.29 11.16
N PRO A 174 -8.09 -13.60 11.52
CA PRO A 174 -8.42 -14.33 12.74
C PRO A 174 -8.35 -15.87 12.59
N ILE A 175 -7.15 -16.46 12.76
CA ILE A 175 -6.97 -17.93 12.87
C ILE A 175 -6.02 -18.28 14.04
N GLY A 176 -6.33 -19.37 14.75
CA GLY A 176 -5.48 -19.93 15.81
C GLY A 176 -5.62 -19.22 17.16
N ALA A 177 -6.78 -18.60 17.41
CA ALA A 177 -7.07 -17.87 18.64
C ALA A 177 -8.55 -18.01 19.06
N VAL A 178 -8.82 -17.72 20.34
CA VAL A 178 -10.16 -17.46 20.88
C VAL A 178 -10.18 -16.04 21.42
N ASP A 179 -11.12 -15.21 20.96
CA ASP A 179 -11.24 -13.79 21.33
C ASP A 179 -12.50 -13.48 22.15
N TYR A 180 -12.39 -12.59 23.13
CA TYR A 180 -13.47 -11.96 23.89
C TYR A 180 -13.34 -10.43 23.86
N PHE A 181 -14.45 -9.75 23.56
CA PHE A 181 -14.50 -8.28 23.44
C PHE A 181 -15.52 -7.63 24.40
N TYR A 182 -15.14 -6.50 25.02
CA TYR A 182 -15.99 -5.70 25.93
C TYR A 182 -15.67 -4.19 25.87
N ARG A 183 -16.51 -3.29 26.40
CA ARG A 183 -16.29 -1.81 26.36
C ARG A 183 -16.11 -1.16 27.74
N SER A 184 -15.37 -0.05 27.82
CA SER A 184 -15.26 0.85 28.99
C SER A 184 -15.32 2.34 28.62
N ARG A 185 -16.02 3.19 29.37
CA ARG A 185 -16.18 4.64 29.07
C ARG A 185 -14.91 5.48 29.37
N ALA A 186 -14.56 6.41 28.48
CA ALA A 186 -13.58 7.50 28.67
C ALA A 186 -13.80 8.64 27.62
N ALA A 187 -13.12 9.77 27.75
CA ALA A 187 -13.28 11.00 26.94
C ALA A 187 -11.99 11.49 26.22
N THR A 188 -11.93 12.76 25.78
CA THR A 188 -11.18 13.29 24.60
C THR A 188 -9.86 14.06 24.87
N TYR A 189 -9.35 14.82 23.86
CA TYR A 189 -7.93 15.14 23.54
C TYR A 189 -7.55 16.65 23.53
N VAL A 190 -6.22 16.95 23.50
CA VAL A 190 -5.42 18.09 22.92
C VAL A 190 -3.97 18.08 23.51
N ASP A 191 -2.98 18.77 22.91
CA ASP A 191 -1.52 18.46 22.94
C ASP A 191 -0.57 19.41 23.74
N GLY A 192 0.65 18.92 24.09
CA GLY A 192 1.86 19.76 24.33
C GLY A 192 2.78 19.40 25.53
N PRO A 193 3.99 18.82 25.36
CA PRO A 193 4.77 18.17 26.43
C PRO A 193 5.22 19.02 27.64
N LEU A 194 4.69 18.69 28.82
CA LEU A 194 5.12 19.13 30.16
C LEU A 194 6.13 18.15 30.81
N PHE A 195 6.22 16.91 30.30
CA PHE A 195 7.02 15.83 30.86
C PHE A 195 7.90 15.14 29.79
N ASP A 196 9.14 14.82 30.17
CA ASP A 196 10.11 13.99 29.44
C ASP A 196 9.89 12.50 29.79
N VAL A 197 10.15 11.60 28.85
CA VAL A 197 9.87 10.16 28.97
C VAL A 197 11.06 9.34 28.49
N ARG A 198 11.68 8.59 29.40
CA ARG A 198 12.90 7.80 29.12
C ARG A 198 12.69 6.33 29.46
N PRO A 199 12.89 5.39 28.52
CA PRO A 199 12.83 3.97 28.83
C PRO A 199 14.05 3.59 29.69
N GLU A 200 13.89 2.61 30.58
CA GLU A 200 15.06 1.91 31.11
C GLU A 200 15.78 1.22 29.94
N GLN A 201 17.11 1.34 29.85
CA GLN A 201 17.82 0.83 28.67
C GLN A 201 17.74 -0.70 28.61
N ALA A 202 17.01 -1.20 27.61
CA ALA A 202 16.95 -2.63 27.32
C ALA A 202 18.36 -3.19 27.08
N ASP A 203 18.83 -4.09 27.94
CA ASP A 203 20.10 -4.77 27.70
C ASP A 203 19.94 -5.77 26.54
N PHE A 204 20.40 -5.32 25.37
CA PHE A 204 20.43 -6.09 24.14
C PHE A 204 21.24 -7.41 24.24
N ARG A 205 22.06 -7.61 25.29
CA ARG A 205 22.81 -8.86 25.53
C ARG A 205 22.00 -9.89 26.31
N SER A 206 21.39 -9.54 27.44
CA SER A 206 20.54 -10.45 28.23
C SER A 206 19.17 -10.74 27.60
N LYS A 207 18.70 -9.87 26.69
CA LYS A 207 17.34 -9.90 26.11
C LYS A 207 16.23 -9.64 27.13
N ALA A 208 16.55 -9.09 28.30
CA ALA A 208 15.54 -8.67 29.26
C ALA A 208 14.58 -7.65 28.61
N PRO A 209 13.27 -7.72 28.88
CA PRO A 209 12.33 -6.71 28.42
C PRO A 209 12.66 -5.38 29.09
N SER A 210 12.67 -4.27 28.34
CA SER A 210 12.50 -2.94 28.95
C SER A 210 11.09 -2.86 29.49
N SER A 211 10.90 -3.29 30.74
CA SER A 211 9.61 -3.32 31.44
C SER A 211 9.35 -2.05 32.25
N GLN A 212 10.23 -1.05 32.21
CA GLN A 212 10.09 0.20 32.97
C GLN A 212 10.39 1.45 32.13
N ILE A 213 9.70 2.54 32.45
CA ILE A 213 9.88 3.88 31.88
C ILE A 213 9.94 4.89 33.01
N HIS A 214 10.71 5.94 32.83
CA HIS A 214 10.86 7.06 33.76
C HIS A 214 10.20 8.29 33.14
N VAL A 215 9.14 8.79 33.79
CA VAL A 215 8.46 10.04 33.46
C VAL A 215 9.05 11.13 34.33
N ARG A 216 9.61 12.18 33.72
CA ARG A 216 10.33 13.25 34.41
C ARG A 216 9.73 14.61 34.09
N ARG A 217 9.40 15.39 35.12
CA ARG A 217 8.88 16.76 35.00
C ARG A 217 9.90 17.63 34.25
N HIS A 218 9.49 18.30 33.17
CA HIS A 218 10.40 19.13 32.39
C HIS A 218 10.81 20.38 33.17
N ALA A 219 12.08 20.77 33.11
CA ALA A 219 12.71 21.74 34.04
C ALA A 219 12.25 23.21 33.87
N ALA A 220 11.21 23.46 33.08
CA ALA A 220 10.63 24.79 32.82
C ALA A 220 9.12 24.86 33.10
N ALA A 221 8.49 23.76 33.55
CA ALA A 221 7.07 23.72 33.90
C ALA A 221 6.81 24.23 35.32
N LEU A 222 5.57 24.67 35.60
CA LEU A 222 5.15 25.08 36.94
C LEU A 222 5.19 23.91 37.92
N ASP A 223 5.62 24.18 39.16
CA ASP A 223 5.68 23.17 40.23
C ASP A 223 4.32 23.03 40.94
N GLN A 224 3.35 22.54 40.18
CA GLN A 224 1.97 22.25 40.63
C GLN A 224 1.64 20.77 40.48
N ARG A 225 0.54 20.31 41.08
CA ARG A 225 0.05 18.95 40.88
C ARG A 225 -0.48 18.76 39.45
N TYR A 226 -0.23 17.58 38.90
CA TYR A 226 -0.81 17.11 37.64
C TYR A 226 -1.31 15.68 37.79
N ARG A 227 -2.27 15.29 36.97
CA ARG A 227 -2.78 13.93 36.83
C ARG A 227 -2.41 13.39 35.46
N LEU A 228 -1.59 12.35 35.39
CA LEU A 228 -1.22 11.71 34.12
C LEU A 228 -2.12 10.52 33.83
N GLN A 229 -2.77 10.47 32.66
CA GLN A 229 -3.21 9.21 32.05
C GLN A 229 -2.07 8.71 31.16
N THR A 230 -1.30 7.75 31.66
CA THR A 230 -0.17 7.13 30.94
C THR A 230 -0.58 5.81 30.34
N THR A 231 -0.16 5.54 29.10
CA THR A 231 -0.45 4.29 28.38
C THR A 231 0.84 3.77 27.74
N LEU A 232 1.21 2.54 28.07
CA LEU A 232 2.46 1.88 27.69
C LEU A 232 2.16 0.82 26.64
N TYR A 233 2.97 0.69 25.60
CA TYR A 233 2.68 -0.09 24.39
C TYR A 233 3.81 -1.07 24.01
N ASN A 234 3.47 -2.12 23.26
CA ASN A 234 4.37 -2.99 22.53
C ASN A 234 3.92 -3.05 21.07
N TYR A 235 4.67 -2.40 20.18
CA TYR A 235 4.26 -1.95 18.85
C TYR A 235 2.86 -1.32 18.86
N ASP A 236 1.87 -1.97 18.26
CA ASP A 236 0.48 -1.52 18.13
C ASP A 236 -0.44 -1.97 19.29
N GLU A 237 0.11 -2.51 20.38
CA GLU A 237 -0.66 -3.13 21.47
C GLU A 237 -0.40 -2.49 22.84
N VAL A 238 -1.45 -1.97 23.49
CA VAL A 238 -1.39 -1.43 24.86
C VAL A 238 -1.10 -2.53 25.89
N LEU A 239 -0.04 -2.36 26.67
CA LEU A 239 0.38 -3.22 27.79
C LEU A 239 -0.21 -2.81 29.14
N ARG A 240 -0.35 -1.50 29.36
CA ARG A 240 -0.84 -0.91 30.61
C ARG A 240 -1.34 0.50 30.34
N SER A 241 -2.57 0.82 30.74
CA SER A 241 -3.01 2.21 30.92
C SER A 241 -3.22 2.46 32.41
N THR A 242 -2.82 3.63 32.92
CA THR A 242 -2.87 3.97 34.34
C THR A 242 -3.01 5.48 34.51
N ILE A 243 -3.95 5.88 35.38
CA ILE A 243 -4.04 7.24 35.89
C ILE A 243 -3.18 7.32 37.15
N LEU A 244 -2.29 8.31 37.24
CA LEU A 244 -1.46 8.58 38.40
C LEU A 244 -1.40 10.09 38.66
N ASP A 245 -1.33 10.50 39.92
CA ASP A 245 -1.17 11.90 40.29
C ASP A 245 0.31 12.16 40.63
N ILE A 246 0.89 13.22 40.04
CA ILE A 246 2.23 13.74 40.37
C ILE A 246 2.02 15.07 41.12
N ASP A 247 2.27 15.06 42.42
CA ASP A 247 2.22 16.27 43.26
C ASP A 247 3.37 17.25 42.95
N ALA A 248 3.24 18.48 43.44
CA ALA A 248 4.33 19.47 43.43
C ALA A 248 5.57 18.94 44.18
N GLY A 249 6.76 19.34 43.75
CA GLY A 249 8.05 18.84 44.23
C GLY A 249 8.44 17.45 43.69
N VAL A 250 7.51 16.70 43.08
CA VAL A 250 7.83 15.39 42.47
C VAL A 250 8.40 15.61 41.06
N HIS A 251 9.69 15.34 40.91
CA HIS A 251 10.44 15.54 39.66
C HIS A 251 10.46 14.33 38.73
N GLU A 252 10.31 13.11 39.23
CA GLU A 252 10.40 11.87 38.44
C GLU A 252 9.49 10.78 39.02
N THR A 253 8.95 9.91 38.16
CA THR A 253 8.12 8.75 38.53
C THR A 253 8.36 7.59 37.58
N ALA A 254 8.55 6.39 38.13
CA ALA A 254 8.75 5.16 37.36
C ALA A 254 7.41 4.46 37.06
N LEU A 255 7.30 3.91 35.85
CA LEU A 255 6.13 3.20 35.34
C LEU A 255 6.54 1.84 34.76
N SER A 256 6.03 0.76 35.36
CA SER A 256 6.36 -0.61 34.95
C SER A 256 5.21 -1.29 34.19
N ALA A 257 5.54 -2.10 33.19
CA ALA A 257 4.62 -2.92 32.40
C ALA A 257 4.91 -4.43 32.57
N PRO A 258 3.94 -5.33 32.32
CA PRO A 258 4.15 -6.79 32.42
C PRO A 258 4.96 -7.39 31.26
N ALA A 259 5.31 -6.60 30.23
CA ALA A 259 6.04 -7.06 29.04
C ALA A 259 6.96 -5.95 28.50
N HIS A 260 7.72 -6.24 27.44
CA HIS A 260 8.62 -5.28 26.82
C HIS A 260 7.88 -4.07 26.24
N ILE A 261 8.22 -2.89 26.74
CA ILE A 261 7.68 -1.61 26.27
C ILE A 261 8.47 -1.14 25.05
N THR A 262 7.76 -0.70 24.02
CA THR A 262 8.33 -0.14 22.78
C THR A 262 7.85 1.28 22.48
N GLU A 263 6.74 1.70 23.08
CA GLU A 263 6.13 3.02 22.93
C GLU A 263 5.40 3.41 24.22
N MET A 264 5.21 4.70 24.43
CA MET A 264 4.33 5.27 25.45
C MET A 264 3.52 6.43 24.85
N THR A 265 2.24 6.53 25.20
CA THR A 265 1.46 7.78 25.14
C THR A 265 1.16 8.27 26.56
N MET A 266 1.02 9.58 26.70
CA MET A 266 0.76 10.23 27.98
C MET A 266 -0.13 11.43 27.75
N ARG A 267 -1.16 11.55 28.57
CA ARG A 267 -2.05 12.71 28.69
C ARG A 267 -1.91 13.28 30.09
N VAL A 268 -2.00 14.59 30.23
CA VAL A 268 -1.79 15.31 31.49
C VAL A 268 -2.97 16.22 31.73
N PHE A 269 -3.57 16.11 32.90
CA PHE A 269 -4.65 16.97 33.37
C PHE A 269 -4.14 17.79 34.55
N ASP A 270 -4.66 19.01 34.72
CA ASP A 270 -4.35 19.85 35.88
C ASP A 270 -5.28 19.54 37.08
N GLU A 271 -5.25 20.39 38.12
CA GLU A 271 -6.11 20.26 39.30
C GLU A 271 -7.60 20.51 39.02
N THR A 272 -7.94 21.24 37.95
CA THR A 272 -9.33 21.47 37.52
C THR A 272 -9.89 20.28 36.73
N GLY A 273 -9.01 19.46 36.16
CA GLY A 273 -9.35 18.33 35.30
C GLY A 273 -9.34 18.66 33.80
N GLU A 274 -8.95 19.88 33.41
CA GLU A 274 -8.67 20.22 32.02
C GLU A 274 -7.36 19.55 31.56
N LEU A 275 -7.34 19.13 30.29
CA LEU A 275 -6.17 18.48 29.68
C LEU A 275 -5.18 19.55 29.19
N VAL A 276 -3.94 19.47 29.66
CA VAL A 276 -2.90 20.49 29.51
C VAL A 276 -1.63 20.01 28.78
N ASP A 277 -1.51 18.71 28.53
CA ASP A 277 -0.44 18.10 27.70
C ASP A 277 -0.93 16.75 27.13
N GLN A 278 -0.54 16.46 25.90
CA GLN A 278 -0.39 15.09 25.41
C GLN A 278 0.96 14.90 24.69
N SER A 279 1.57 13.74 24.90
CA SER A 279 2.80 13.29 24.23
C SER A 279 2.74 11.80 23.80
N LYS A 280 3.51 11.45 22.77
CA LYS A 280 3.73 10.07 22.27
C LYS A 280 5.21 9.86 21.97
N VAL A 281 5.80 8.80 22.52
CA VAL A 281 7.23 8.52 22.44
C VAL A 281 7.46 7.07 22.04
N MET A 282 8.18 6.85 20.94
CA MET A 282 8.57 5.52 20.44
C MET A 282 10.04 5.24 20.78
N PHE A 283 10.33 4.02 21.24
CA PHE A 283 11.66 3.61 21.66
C PHE A 283 12.32 2.71 20.60
N THR A 284 13.61 2.91 20.32
CA THR A 284 14.36 2.15 19.30
C THR A 284 14.46 0.67 19.67
N GLN A 285 13.78 -0.19 18.91
CA GLN A 285 13.68 -1.62 19.21
C GLN A 285 14.91 -2.45 18.80
N GLY A 286 15.65 -1.99 17.79
CA GLY A 286 16.85 -2.65 17.32
C GLY A 286 17.32 -2.08 15.99
N MET A 287 18.48 -2.52 15.54
CA MET A 287 19.06 -2.16 14.24
C MET A 287 19.41 -3.45 13.48
N GLN A 288 18.95 -3.56 12.24
CA GLN A 288 19.30 -4.66 11.35
C GLN A 288 20.40 -4.23 10.38
N PHE A 289 21.48 -5.00 10.31
CA PHE A 289 22.60 -4.76 9.40
C PHE A 289 22.70 -5.93 8.41
N GLY A 290 22.48 -5.65 7.13
CA GLY A 290 22.70 -6.59 6.04
C GLY A 290 24.12 -6.46 5.52
N PHE A 291 25.02 -7.37 5.91
CA PHE A 291 26.36 -7.44 5.34
C PHE A 291 26.40 -8.41 4.16
N SER A 292 26.59 -7.87 2.95
CA SER A 292 27.05 -8.64 1.79
C SER A 292 28.57 -8.56 1.72
N VAL A 293 29.24 -9.71 1.67
CA VAL A 293 30.65 -9.76 1.31
C VAL A 293 30.75 -9.56 -0.19
N LEU A 294 31.44 -8.50 -0.62
CA LEU A 294 31.79 -8.28 -2.02
C LEU A 294 32.82 -9.34 -2.43
N GLY A 295 32.38 -10.32 -3.22
CA GLY A 295 33.27 -11.23 -3.93
C GLY A 295 33.93 -10.54 -5.12
N ALA A 296 34.71 -11.31 -5.89
CA ALA A 296 35.27 -10.83 -7.15
C ALA A 296 34.15 -10.38 -8.12
N SER A 297 34.40 -9.33 -8.89
CA SER A 297 33.52 -8.91 -9.98
C SER A 297 33.95 -9.55 -11.29
N ASP A 298 33.00 -10.11 -12.03
CA ASP A 298 33.23 -10.61 -13.39
C ASP A 298 33.01 -9.48 -14.41
N THR A 299 33.98 -9.30 -15.32
CA THR A 299 33.77 -8.51 -16.53
C THR A 299 33.10 -9.39 -17.59
N LEU A 300 31.95 -8.95 -18.07
CA LEU A 300 31.13 -9.62 -19.08
C LEU A 300 31.07 -8.74 -20.34
N PRO A 301 30.94 -9.34 -21.55
CA PRO A 301 30.80 -8.55 -22.77
C PRO A 301 29.50 -7.71 -22.74
N PRO A 302 29.35 -6.71 -23.64
CA PRO A 302 28.12 -5.97 -23.83
C PRO A 302 26.89 -6.88 -23.91
N VAL A 303 25.73 -6.37 -23.49
CA VAL A 303 24.52 -7.19 -23.29
C VAL A 303 24.08 -7.87 -24.61
N PHE A 304 24.20 -7.16 -25.73
CA PHE A 304 24.10 -7.64 -27.11
C PHE A 304 24.77 -6.59 -28.04
N PRO A 305 25.03 -6.89 -29.33
CA PRO A 305 25.60 -5.92 -30.26
C PRO A 305 24.73 -4.66 -30.38
N GLY A 306 25.35 -3.47 -30.26
CA GLY A 306 24.63 -2.19 -30.30
C GLY A 306 23.83 -1.82 -29.03
N ALA A 307 23.93 -2.61 -27.95
CA ALA A 307 23.34 -2.25 -26.66
C ALA A 307 23.97 -0.95 -26.08
N PRO A 308 23.18 -0.09 -25.40
CA PRO A 308 23.73 0.99 -24.58
C PRO A 308 24.64 0.45 -23.49
N LYS A 309 25.77 1.13 -23.25
CA LYS A 309 26.71 0.78 -22.17
C LYS A 309 25.98 0.67 -20.84
N SER A 310 26.09 -0.50 -20.21
CA SER A 310 25.40 -0.86 -18.99
C SER A 310 26.40 -1.42 -17.97
N PRO A 311 27.17 -0.55 -17.28
CA PRO A 311 28.26 -0.98 -16.40
C PRO A 311 27.83 -1.94 -15.28
N ASP A 312 26.58 -1.88 -14.84
CA ASP A 312 25.98 -2.77 -13.84
C ASP A 312 25.64 -4.18 -14.35
N LEU A 313 25.63 -4.36 -15.68
CA LEU A 313 25.44 -5.65 -16.38
C LEU A 313 26.74 -6.14 -17.03
N GLU A 314 27.65 -5.23 -17.37
CA GLU A 314 28.99 -5.50 -17.90
C GLU A 314 30.02 -5.78 -16.78
N VAL A 315 29.84 -5.24 -15.58
CA VAL A 315 30.65 -5.53 -14.39
C VAL A 315 29.76 -6.10 -13.30
N ARG A 316 29.84 -7.41 -13.08
CA ARG A 316 28.94 -8.16 -12.20
C ARG A 316 29.64 -8.55 -10.90
N PRO A 317 29.34 -7.93 -9.74
CA PRO A 317 29.87 -8.38 -8.46
C PRO A 317 29.31 -9.74 -8.07
N ARG A 318 30.15 -10.71 -7.71
CA ARG A 318 29.69 -11.95 -7.07
C ARG A 318 29.28 -11.66 -5.64
N ILE A 319 28.07 -12.06 -5.27
CA ILE A 319 27.49 -11.80 -3.94
C ILE A 319 26.94 -13.08 -3.32
N HIS A 320 27.04 -13.20 -2.00
CA HIS A 320 26.33 -14.22 -1.23
C HIS A 320 25.09 -13.57 -0.60
N THR A 321 23.89 -13.94 -1.06
CA THR A 321 22.60 -13.37 -0.59
C THR A 321 22.10 -14.02 0.71
N LEU A 322 22.79 -15.05 1.19
CA LEU A 322 22.55 -15.68 2.50
C LEU A 322 22.97 -14.75 3.65
N LEU A 323 22.13 -13.75 3.94
CA LEU A 323 22.21 -12.93 5.15
C LEU A 323 22.36 -13.78 6.41
N PHE A 324 23.06 -13.29 7.44
CA PHE A 324 22.77 -13.75 8.80
C PHE A 324 21.30 -13.43 9.11
N LYS A 325 20.53 -14.37 9.67
CA LYS A 325 19.25 -14.03 10.31
C LYS A 325 19.64 -13.25 11.58
N GLY A 326 19.73 -11.92 11.44
CA GLY A 326 20.12 -11.01 12.54
C GLY A 326 19.27 -11.31 13.77
N PRO A 327 19.82 -11.15 14.99
CA PRO A 327 19.20 -11.69 16.20
C PRO A 327 17.76 -11.21 16.31
N SER A 328 16.81 -12.13 16.09
CA SER A 328 15.40 -11.83 16.30
C SER A 328 15.21 -11.48 17.78
N MET A 329 14.29 -10.57 18.06
CA MET A 329 14.05 -10.08 19.43
C MET A 329 13.82 -11.23 20.42
N GLY A 330 13.28 -12.36 19.94
CA GLY A 330 12.82 -13.48 20.74
C GLY A 330 11.36 -13.30 21.14
N LYS A 331 10.81 -14.25 21.89
CA LYS A 331 9.45 -14.16 22.45
C LYS A 331 9.42 -13.16 23.62
N ARG A 332 9.54 -11.85 23.35
CA ARG A 332 9.56 -10.76 24.36
C ARG A 332 8.17 -10.26 24.76
N SER A 333 7.14 -10.63 24.00
CA SER A 333 5.74 -10.19 24.14
C SER A 333 4.78 -11.37 24.38
N GLY A 334 5.31 -12.58 24.58
CA GLY A 334 4.52 -13.78 24.92
C GLY A 334 3.50 -14.15 23.85
N SER A 335 2.23 -14.25 24.25
CA SER A 335 1.07 -14.54 23.39
C SER A 335 0.86 -13.54 22.24
N LEU A 336 1.34 -12.31 22.36
CA LEU A 336 1.25 -11.32 21.28
C LEU A 336 2.20 -11.68 20.13
N ASP A 337 3.37 -12.22 20.44
CA ASP A 337 4.29 -12.74 19.43
C ASP A 337 3.70 -13.98 18.72
N ILE A 338 2.84 -14.77 19.40
CA ILE A 338 2.07 -15.86 18.78
C ILE A 338 1.10 -15.32 17.72
N LEU A 339 0.28 -14.32 18.08
CA LEU A 339 -0.66 -13.71 17.14
C LEU A 339 0.05 -13.11 15.92
N ARG A 340 1.19 -12.44 16.15
CA ARG A 340 2.04 -11.87 15.08
C ARG A 340 2.64 -12.97 14.19
N THR A 341 3.17 -14.04 14.77
CA THR A 341 3.69 -15.20 14.02
C THR A 341 2.59 -15.90 13.23
N ASN A 342 1.41 -16.13 13.81
CA ASN A 342 0.27 -16.69 13.08
C ASN A 342 -0.13 -15.78 11.91
N SER A 343 -0.24 -14.47 12.13
CA SER A 343 -0.58 -13.50 11.07
C SER A 343 0.49 -13.43 9.96
N ALA A 344 1.78 -13.56 10.30
CA ALA A 344 2.87 -13.56 9.32
C ALA A 344 2.92 -14.86 8.50
N ASN A 345 2.81 -16.02 9.16
CA ASN A 345 2.74 -17.33 8.50
C ASN A 345 1.53 -17.39 7.55
N LEU A 346 0.37 -16.88 8.00
CA LEU A 346 -0.83 -16.79 7.17
C LEU A 346 -0.63 -15.84 5.99
N ALA A 347 0.01 -14.68 6.18
CA ALA A 347 0.33 -13.76 5.07
C ALA A 347 1.32 -14.35 4.03
N ALA A 348 2.23 -15.25 4.43
CA ALA A 348 3.08 -15.98 3.48
C ALA A 348 2.29 -17.02 2.65
N LEU A 349 1.23 -17.61 3.21
CA LEU A 349 0.36 -18.53 2.49
C LEU A 349 -0.59 -17.82 1.51
N ILE A 350 -1.28 -16.77 1.95
CA ILE A 350 -2.41 -16.18 1.21
C ILE A 350 -2.26 -14.69 0.85
N GLY A 351 -1.10 -14.11 1.14
CA GLY A 351 -0.78 -12.72 0.81
C GLY A 351 -1.28 -11.69 1.85
N PRO A 352 -0.57 -10.57 2.01
CA PRO A 352 -1.04 -9.44 2.81
C PRO A 352 -2.16 -8.70 2.06
N ILE A 353 -3.18 -8.24 2.80
CA ILE A 353 -4.39 -7.61 2.26
C ILE A 353 -4.10 -6.31 1.45
N SER A 354 -2.91 -5.74 1.60
CA SER A 354 -2.46 -4.51 0.96
C SER A 354 -1.30 -4.68 -0.04
N SER A 355 -1.08 -5.89 -0.59
CA SER A 355 -0.07 -6.10 -1.63
C SER A 355 -0.37 -5.29 -2.90
N LYS A 356 0.37 -4.21 -3.11
CA LYS A 356 0.54 -3.66 -4.46
C LYS A 356 1.38 -4.65 -5.26
N GLN A 357 0.75 -5.33 -6.22
CA GLN A 357 1.45 -6.13 -7.20
C GLN A 357 2.32 -5.24 -8.08
N GLU A 358 3.47 -5.78 -8.49
CA GLU A 358 4.43 -5.11 -9.36
C GLU A 358 4.09 -5.41 -10.82
N ASP A 359 3.38 -4.48 -11.46
CA ASP A 359 3.18 -4.43 -12.91
C ASP A 359 4.15 -3.43 -13.54
N ILE A 360 4.99 -3.89 -14.46
CA ILE A 360 5.98 -3.05 -15.16
C ILE A 360 5.91 -3.29 -16.67
N TRP A 361 5.74 -2.20 -17.41
CA TRP A 361 5.92 -2.13 -18.85
C TRP A 361 7.34 -1.67 -19.18
N PHE A 362 8.00 -2.38 -20.09
CA PHE A 362 9.30 -2.03 -20.66
C PHE A 362 9.10 -1.76 -22.16
N ASP A 363 9.54 -0.58 -22.61
CA ASP A 363 9.40 -0.18 -24.02
C ASP A 363 10.23 -1.05 -24.98
N ARG A 364 9.79 -1.11 -26.24
CA ARG A 364 10.47 -1.86 -27.30
C ARG A 364 11.90 -1.37 -27.56
N GLY A 365 12.78 -2.29 -27.96
CA GLY A 365 14.15 -1.99 -28.39
C GLY A 365 15.19 -2.07 -27.27
N SER A 366 16.42 -1.64 -27.59
CA SER A 366 17.61 -2.01 -26.82
C SER A 366 17.64 -1.52 -25.37
N ALA A 367 17.06 -0.35 -25.06
CA ALA A 367 16.98 0.15 -23.70
C ALA A 367 16.05 -0.72 -22.83
N GLY A 368 14.84 -1.04 -23.30
CA GLY A 368 13.90 -1.89 -22.56
C GLY A 368 14.41 -3.32 -22.37
N GLN A 369 15.08 -3.91 -23.37
CA GLN A 369 15.76 -5.21 -23.20
C GLN A 369 16.79 -5.18 -22.07
N VAL A 370 17.58 -4.11 -21.98
CA VAL A 370 18.56 -3.89 -20.91
C VAL A 370 17.87 -3.75 -19.54
N ASP A 371 16.75 -3.02 -19.46
CA ASP A 371 16.03 -2.84 -18.20
C ASP A 371 15.28 -4.10 -17.73
N VAL A 372 14.78 -4.95 -18.64
CA VAL A 372 14.26 -6.30 -18.30
C VAL A 372 15.37 -7.15 -17.67
N ILE A 373 16.58 -7.12 -18.24
CA ILE A 373 17.73 -7.89 -17.73
C ILE A 373 18.17 -7.35 -16.36
N ARG A 374 18.21 -6.03 -16.19
CA ARG A 374 18.47 -5.34 -14.92
C ARG A 374 17.43 -5.68 -13.84
N TRP A 375 16.16 -5.80 -14.23
CA TRP A 375 15.08 -6.24 -13.34
C TRP A 375 15.24 -7.71 -12.93
N ILE A 376 15.49 -8.64 -13.87
CA ILE A 376 15.69 -10.07 -13.57
C ILE A 376 16.91 -10.25 -12.64
N LYS A 377 18.02 -9.55 -12.93
CA LYS A 377 19.22 -9.50 -12.08
C LYS A 377 18.86 -9.10 -10.65
N LYS A 378 18.16 -7.97 -10.48
CA LYS A 378 17.72 -7.46 -9.16
C LYS A 378 16.89 -8.47 -8.37
N ARG A 379 16.03 -9.27 -9.03
CA ARG A 379 15.21 -10.30 -8.38
C ARG A 379 16.05 -11.49 -7.92
N ILE A 380 16.90 -12.03 -8.78
CA ILE A 380 17.76 -13.19 -8.44
C ILE A 380 18.81 -12.80 -7.37
N GLU A 381 19.21 -11.53 -7.32
CA GLU A 381 20.13 -10.97 -6.30
C GLU A 381 19.45 -10.56 -4.98
N GLN A 382 18.14 -10.79 -4.81
CA GLN A 382 17.42 -10.40 -3.60
C GLN A 382 17.98 -11.09 -2.34
N PRO A 383 18.28 -10.34 -1.25
CA PRO A 383 18.73 -10.93 0.01
C PRO A 383 17.73 -11.96 0.55
N GLY A 384 18.23 -13.13 0.97
CA GLY A 384 17.39 -14.22 1.47
C GLY A 384 16.76 -15.14 0.41
N LEU A 385 16.95 -14.88 -0.90
CA LEU A 385 16.55 -15.81 -1.96
C LEU A 385 17.43 -17.07 -1.92
N VAL A 386 16.80 -18.25 -1.86
CA VAL A 386 17.49 -19.57 -1.81
C VAL A 386 17.35 -20.38 -3.10
N LYS A 387 16.25 -20.20 -3.83
CA LYS A 387 15.97 -20.94 -5.07
C LYS A 387 15.19 -20.06 -6.04
N ALA A 388 15.39 -20.27 -7.34
CA ALA A 388 14.58 -19.65 -8.38
C ALA A 388 14.33 -20.64 -9.52
N PHE A 389 13.20 -20.46 -10.21
CA PHE A 389 12.86 -21.15 -11.45
C PHE A 389 12.58 -20.09 -12.51
N LEU A 390 13.44 -20.03 -13.53
CA LEU A 390 13.24 -19.24 -14.74
C LEU A 390 12.62 -20.16 -15.79
N VAL A 391 11.31 -20.07 -15.92
CA VAL A 391 10.49 -20.89 -16.83
C VAL A 391 10.25 -20.08 -18.09
N ASP A 392 10.74 -20.57 -19.21
CA ASP A 392 10.49 -19.99 -20.54
C ASP A 392 10.77 -21.07 -21.57
N PRO A 393 9.77 -21.51 -22.37
CA PRO A 393 9.94 -22.65 -23.26
C PRO A 393 10.98 -22.40 -24.35
N TYR A 394 11.30 -21.13 -24.63
CA TYR A 394 12.19 -20.68 -25.70
C TYR A 394 13.41 -19.91 -25.15
N LEU A 395 13.90 -20.19 -23.93
CA LEU A 395 15.11 -19.54 -23.40
C LEU A 395 16.39 -20.03 -24.10
N GLY A 396 16.79 -19.31 -25.15
CA GLY A 396 17.92 -19.60 -26.04
C GLY A 396 19.33 -19.51 -25.44
N SER A 397 20.33 -19.92 -26.23
CA SER A 397 21.76 -19.75 -25.94
C SER A 397 22.13 -18.28 -25.78
N ASP A 398 21.57 -17.39 -26.61
CA ASP A 398 21.74 -15.94 -26.46
C ASP A 398 21.07 -15.44 -25.18
N ALA A 399 19.90 -15.98 -24.82
CA ALA A 399 19.19 -15.64 -23.58
C ALA A 399 20.02 -15.99 -22.33
N LEU A 400 20.71 -17.13 -22.34
CA LEU A 400 21.64 -17.53 -21.28
C LEU A 400 22.79 -16.52 -21.11
N LYS A 401 23.42 -16.09 -22.22
CA LYS A 401 24.58 -15.17 -22.23
C LYS A 401 24.19 -13.71 -21.94
N ARG A 402 22.99 -13.28 -22.35
CA ARG A 402 22.50 -11.90 -22.17
C ARG A 402 21.76 -11.69 -20.84
N VAL A 403 20.98 -12.67 -20.38
CA VAL A 403 20.16 -12.57 -19.14
C VAL A 403 20.81 -13.31 -17.97
N VAL A 404 20.92 -14.63 -18.05
CA VAL A 404 21.25 -15.50 -16.90
C VAL A 404 22.66 -15.19 -16.37
N ALA A 405 23.64 -15.03 -17.25
CA ALA A 405 25.01 -14.71 -16.84
C ALA A 405 25.15 -13.38 -16.06
N ARG A 406 24.11 -12.54 -15.98
CA ARG A 406 24.17 -11.20 -15.35
C ARG A 406 23.86 -11.18 -13.86
N HIS A 407 23.29 -12.23 -13.26
CA HIS A 407 23.09 -12.26 -11.79
C HIS A 407 24.35 -12.70 -11.05
N GLY A 408 24.71 -11.99 -9.98
CA GLY A 408 25.91 -12.25 -9.16
C GLY A 408 25.72 -13.24 -8.01
N ASN A 409 24.48 -13.61 -7.70
CA ASN A 409 24.13 -14.46 -6.54
C ASN A 409 24.82 -15.84 -6.61
N GLN A 410 25.78 -16.09 -5.72
CA GLN A 410 26.52 -17.36 -5.58
C GLN A 410 25.79 -18.41 -4.73
N THR A 411 24.71 -18.04 -4.04
CA THR A 411 24.09 -18.87 -3.00
C THR A 411 22.71 -19.41 -3.32
N ALA A 412 22.07 -18.92 -4.37
CA ALA A 412 20.82 -19.49 -4.86
C ALA A 412 21.04 -20.68 -5.81
N GLU A 413 20.07 -21.58 -5.83
CA GLU A 413 19.91 -22.59 -6.87
C GLU A 413 18.93 -22.08 -7.94
N LEU A 414 19.39 -21.91 -9.19
CA LEU A 414 18.56 -21.49 -10.32
C LEU A 414 18.27 -22.68 -11.25
N PHE A 415 16.99 -22.99 -11.42
CA PHE A 415 16.53 -23.89 -12.48
C PHE A 415 16.08 -23.07 -13.68
N ILE A 416 16.53 -23.47 -14.86
CA ILE A 416 16.09 -22.94 -16.16
C ILE A 416 15.23 -24.03 -16.78
N VAL A 417 13.95 -23.76 -16.99
CA VAL A 417 12.98 -24.77 -17.45
C VAL A 417 12.52 -24.42 -18.87
N VAL A 418 12.80 -25.32 -19.82
CA VAL A 418 12.57 -25.11 -21.27
C VAL A 418 11.72 -26.22 -21.91
N SER A 419 11.02 -25.90 -23.00
CA SER A 419 10.25 -26.85 -23.82
C SER A 419 9.99 -26.27 -25.22
N PRO A 420 11.02 -26.21 -26.08
CA PRO A 420 10.94 -25.52 -27.37
C PRO A 420 10.14 -26.28 -28.43
N GLY A 421 9.91 -27.59 -28.23
CA GLY A 421 9.45 -28.46 -29.30
C GLY A 421 10.43 -28.47 -30.47
N ASN A 422 9.92 -28.26 -31.69
CA ASN A 422 10.72 -28.17 -32.91
C ASN A 422 11.16 -26.73 -33.28
N ILE A 423 11.02 -25.74 -32.39
CA ILE A 423 11.37 -24.34 -32.68
C ILE A 423 12.83 -24.04 -32.29
N ASP A 424 13.53 -23.24 -33.08
CA ASP A 424 14.85 -22.68 -32.74
C ASP A 424 14.70 -21.30 -32.06
N PRO A 425 15.03 -21.14 -30.76
CA PRO A 425 14.91 -19.86 -30.05
C PRO A 425 16.03 -18.85 -30.28
N ASP A 426 17.15 -19.26 -30.88
CA ASP A 426 18.29 -18.40 -31.21
C ASP A 426 18.21 -17.86 -32.66
N ALA A 427 17.14 -18.20 -33.39
CA ALA A 427 16.82 -17.66 -34.70
C ALA A 427 16.28 -16.21 -34.62
N ASP A 428 16.52 -15.44 -35.69
CA ASP A 428 16.04 -14.04 -35.81
C ASP A 428 14.53 -13.94 -36.11
N ALA A 429 13.89 -15.05 -36.53
CA ALA A 429 12.48 -15.11 -36.87
C ALA A 429 11.71 -16.06 -35.94
N ALA A 430 10.57 -15.60 -35.42
CA ALA A 430 9.71 -16.42 -34.56
C ALA A 430 9.19 -17.67 -35.29
N ALA A 431 9.09 -18.78 -34.55
CA ALA A 431 8.68 -20.09 -35.05
C ALA A 431 9.52 -20.70 -36.20
N ALA A 432 10.76 -20.23 -36.39
CA ALA A 432 11.76 -20.94 -37.19
C ALA A 432 11.96 -22.38 -36.65
N LYS A 433 12.06 -23.36 -37.55
CA LYS A 433 12.22 -24.78 -37.16
C LYS A 433 13.69 -25.12 -36.91
N SER A 434 13.99 -25.70 -35.76
CA SER A 434 15.34 -26.19 -35.44
C SER A 434 15.68 -27.46 -36.23
N ALA A 435 16.97 -27.65 -36.53
CA ALA A 435 17.53 -28.87 -37.12
C ALA A 435 17.83 -29.96 -36.05
N ASN A 436 17.08 -29.98 -34.94
CA ASN A 436 17.31 -30.77 -33.72
C ASN A 436 18.62 -30.48 -32.96
N ASP A 437 19.34 -29.41 -33.30
CA ASP A 437 20.66 -29.08 -32.73
C ASP A 437 20.60 -28.06 -31.56
N TYR A 438 19.43 -27.49 -31.30
CA TYR A 438 19.25 -26.40 -30.33
C TYR A 438 19.59 -26.77 -28.87
N LEU A 439 19.04 -27.86 -28.33
CA LEU A 439 19.30 -28.24 -26.92
C LEU A 439 20.80 -28.57 -26.68
N PRO A 440 21.50 -29.25 -27.60
CA PRO A 440 22.97 -29.32 -27.59
C PRO A 440 23.68 -27.96 -27.62
N LYS A 441 23.23 -26.98 -28.43
CA LYS A 441 23.79 -25.61 -28.43
C LYS A 441 23.66 -24.95 -27.06
N LEU A 442 22.48 -25.02 -26.42
CA LEU A 442 22.26 -24.44 -25.09
C LEU A 442 23.15 -25.08 -24.01
N ALA A 443 23.25 -26.41 -23.98
CA ALA A 443 24.14 -27.11 -23.05
C ALA A 443 25.64 -26.82 -23.31
N SER A 444 26.02 -26.64 -24.58
CA SER A 444 27.38 -26.23 -24.97
C SER A 444 27.68 -24.79 -24.53
N ALA A 445 26.74 -23.86 -24.74
CA ALA A 445 26.84 -22.47 -24.31
C ALA A 445 26.91 -22.33 -22.78
N ALA A 446 26.16 -23.16 -22.04
CA ALA A 446 26.24 -23.22 -20.59
C ALA A 446 27.59 -23.77 -20.11
N THR A 447 28.18 -24.72 -20.83
CA THR A 447 29.53 -25.23 -20.56
C THR A 447 30.62 -24.19 -20.87
N GLU A 448 30.53 -23.51 -22.01
CA GLU A 448 31.39 -22.37 -22.40
C GLU A 448 31.36 -21.24 -21.34
N TRP A 449 30.19 -21.00 -20.74
CA TRP A 449 30.00 -19.93 -19.74
C TRP A 449 30.05 -20.42 -18.30
N ALA A 450 30.34 -21.70 -18.03
CA ALA A 450 30.26 -22.29 -16.69
C ALA A 450 31.04 -21.48 -15.62
N THR A 451 32.24 -21.01 -15.96
CA THR A 451 33.07 -20.17 -15.08
C THR A 451 32.49 -18.77 -14.83
N LYS A 452 31.71 -18.25 -15.77
CA LYS A 452 31.00 -16.96 -15.69
C LYS A 452 29.61 -17.08 -15.05
N LEU A 453 29.02 -18.26 -14.95
CA LEU A 453 27.75 -18.44 -14.26
C LEU A 453 27.93 -18.29 -12.72
N ALA A 454 26.84 -18.00 -12.02
CA ALA A 454 26.83 -17.69 -10.59
C ALA A 454 25.95 -18.68 -9.82
N GLY A 455 26.48 -19.23 -8.72
CA GLY A 455 25.77 -20.22 -7.92
C GLY A 455 25.55 -21.54 -8.67
N LYS A 456 24.59 -22.33 -8.18
CA LYS A 456 24.22 -23.61 -8.82
C LYS A 456 23.13 -23.35 -9.84
N ILE A 457 23.43 -23.54 -11.12
CA ILE A 457 22.47 -23.41 -12.21
C ILE A 457 22.22 -24.80 -12.83
N SER A 458 20.97 -25.12 -13.12
CA SER A 458 20.57 -26.38 -13.77
C SER A 458 19.60 -26.07 -14.91
N VAL A 459 19.77 -26.72 -16.07
CA VAL A 459 18.88 -26.58 -17.24
C VAL A 459 18.07 -27.85 -17.40
N VAL A 460 16.74 -27.73 -17.33
CA VAL A 460 15.77 -28.83 -17.37
C VAL A 460 14.87 -28.67 -18.59
N HIS A 461 14.91 -29.66 -19.47
CA HIS A 461 14.05 -29.76 -20.64
C HIS A 461 12.82 -30.62 -20.30
N ILE A 462 11.62 -30.05 -20.44
CA ILE A 462 10.36 -30.79 -20.24
C ILE A 462 9.88 -31.32 -21.59
N LYS A 463 10.09 -32.61 -21.83
CA LYS A 463 9.64 -33.31 -23.05
C LYS A 463 8.16 -33.61 -22.97
N ARG A 464 7.43 -33.41 -24.08
CA ARG A 464 6.13 -34.02 -24.33
C ARG A 464 6.29 -35.10 -25.38
N GLY A 465 6.04 -36.36 -25.03
CA GLY A 465 6.42 -37.51 -25.87
C GLY A 465 7.93 -37.53 -26.14
N ASN A 466 8.34 -37.57 -27.40
CA ASN A 466 9.76 -37.54 -27.79
C ASN A 466 10.43 -36.15 -27.71
N GLY A 467 9.74 -35.12 -27.22
CA GLY A 467 10.24 -33.75 -27.14
C GLY A 467 9.98 -32.87 -28.38
N SER A 468 9.48 -33.44 -29.49
CA SER A 468 9.14 -32.66 -30.70
C SER A 468 7.92 -31.74 -30.54
N ARG A 469 7.17 -31.91 -29.44
CA ARG A 469 6.02 -31.07 -29.06
C ARG A 469 6.33 -30.30 -27.79
N GLN A 470 5.89 -29.06 -27.76
CA GLN A 470 5.92 -28.22 -26.57
C GLN A 470 5.05 -28.80 -25.43
N ALA A 471 5.58 -28.75 -24.21
CA ALA A 471 4.89 -29.13 -22.99
C ALA A 471 4.05 -27.97 -22.42
N PHE A 472 4.67 -26.79 -22.26
CA PHE A 472 4.08 -25.56 -21.71
C PHE A 472 4.45 -24.35 -22.57
N HIS A 473 3.62 -23.30 -22.57
CA HIS A 473 3.85 -22.10 -23.38
C HIS A 473 4.26 -20.87 -22.55
N ASP A 474 3.92 -20.89 -21.26
CA ASP A 474 3.96 -19.77 -20.32
C ASP A 474 5.39 -19.39 -19.91
N ARG A 475 5.59 -18.15 -19.44
CA ARG A 475 6.88 -17.65 -18.99
C ARG A 475 6.78 -17.06 -17.60
N PHE A 476 7.62 -17.52 -16.68
CA PHE A 476 7.63 -17.06 -15.30
C PHE A 476 9.05 -16.95 -14.75
N LEU A 477 9.28 -15.95 -13.90
CA LEU A 477 10.29 -16.03 -12.85
C LEU A 477 9.59 -16.34 -11.53
N CYS A 478 9.77 -17.55 -11.02
CA CYS A 478 9.41 -17.93 -9.65
C CYS A 478 10.65 -17.79 -8.77
N VAL A 479 10.58 -17.05 -7.68
CA VAL A 479 11.65 -16.94 -6.67
C VAL A 479 11.16 -17.46 -5.32
N LEU A 480 12.03 -18.14 -4.57
CA LEU A 480 11.74 -18.64 -3.24
C LEU A 480 12.67 -18.02 -2.19
N ASP A 481 12.07 -17.56 -1.10
CA ASP A 481 12.78 -17.15 0.11
C ASP A 481 13.18 -18.35 0.99
N ARG A 482 13.80 -18.05 2.13
CA ARG A 482 14.27 -19.02 3.12
C ARG A 482 13.18 -19.81 3.82
N ASP A 483 11.99 -19.25 3.92
CA ASP A 483 10.85 -19.88 4.56
C ASP A 483 9.99 -20.62 3.48
N ALA A 484 10.57 -20.79 2.28
CA ALA A 484 10.06 -21.48 1.08
C ALA A 484 8.84 -20.83 0.42
N THR A 485 8.59 -19.55 0.68
CA THR A 485 7.49 -18.79 0.06
C THR A 485 7.81 -18.47 -1.41
N PRO A 486 6.97 -18.88 -2.38
CA PRO A 486 7.15 -18.53 -3.78
C PRO A 486 6.56 -17.15 -4.09
N THR A 487 7.31 -16.31 -4.78
CA THR A 487 6.78 -15.12 -5.48
C THR A 487 6.94 -15.35 -6.98
N VAL A 488 5.85 -15.27 -7.73
CA VAL A 488 5.85 -15.52 -9.18
C VAL A 488 5.58 -14.24 -9.96
N TYR A 489 6.38 -14.04 -11.01
CA TYR A 489 6.24 -12.94 -11.96
C TYR A 489 6.01 -13.52 -13.35
N LEU A 490 4.86 -13.24 -13.96
CA LEU A 490 4.50 -13.60 -15.33
C LEU A 490 5.18 -12.65 -16.31
N PHE A 491 5.76 -13.19 -17.40
CA PHE A 491 6.32 -12.41 -18.50
C PHE A 491 5.42 -12.50 -19.74
N SER A 492 5.15 -11.37 -20.39
CA SER A 492 4.37 -11.35 -21.65
C SER A 492 5.04 -12.14 -22.77
N ASN A 493 6.38 -12.06 -22.85
CA ASN A 493 7.19 -12.56 -23.94
C ASN A 493 8.29 -13.50 -23.43
N SER A 494 8.86 -14.26 -24.36
CA SER A 494 10.06 -15.07 -24.10
C SER A 494 11.30 -14.17 -23.99
N LEU A 495 12.36 -14.69 -23.36
CA LEU A 495 13.70 -14.12 -23.37
C LEU A 495 14.52 -14.54 -24.61
N SER A 496 13.92 -15.32 -25.52
CA SER A 496 14.48 -15.71 -26.83
C SER A 496 14.97 -14.52 -27.66
N LYS A 497 15.76 -14.81 -28.70
CA LYS A 497 16.36 -13.77 -29.54
C LYS A 497 15.30 -12.98 -30.32
N ALA A 498 14.42 -13.69 -31.04
CA ALA A 498 13.31 -13.12 -31.82
C ALA A 498 12.27 -12.33 -30.98
N ALA A 499 12.27 -12.47 -29.65
CA ALA A 499 11.39 -11.72 -28.76
C ALA A 499 11.96 -10.35 -28.34
N GLY A 500 13.25 -10.06 -28.59
CA GLY A 500 13.92 -8.88 -28.05
C GLY A 500 13.37 -7.52 -28.49
N ASP A 501 12.89 -7.39 -29.74
CA ASP A 501 12.45 -6.11 -30.28
C ASP A 501 10.98 -5.76 -29.97
N TRP A 502 10.30 -6.62 -29.22
CA TRP A 502 8.94 -6.38 -28.72
C TRP A 502 8.98 -5.67 -27.36
N PRO A 503 7.95 -4.87 -27.01
CA PRO A 503 7.79 -4.39 -25.64
C PRO A 503 7.58 -5.59 -24.70
N PHE A 504 8.00 -5.45 -23.46
CA PHE A 504 7.96 -6.52 -22.46
C PHE A 504 7.10 -6.09 -21.28
N VAL A 505 6.28 -6.99 -20.76
CA VAL A 505 5.47 -6.73 -19.56
C VAL A 505 5.79 -7.80 -18.52
N ILE A 506 5.98 -7.36 -17.28
CA ILE A 506 6.14 -8.22 -16.12
C ILE A 506 5.02 -7.90 -15.13
N CYS A 507 4.25 -8.91 -14.75
CA CYS A 507 3.17 -8.81 -13.77
C CYS A 507 3.45 -9.75 -12.60
N GLN A 508 3.53 -9.21 -11.39
CA GLN A 508 3.60 -10.02 -10.17
C GLN A 508 2.24 -10.66 -9.90
N LEU A 509 2.20 -11.99 -9.81
CA LEU A 509 0.99 -12.72 -9.48
C LEU A 509 0.67 -12.57 -7.98
N ASP A 510 -0.61 -12.74 -7.61
CA ASP A 510 -0.99 -12.85 -6.21
C ASP A 510 -0.35 -14.07 -5.53
N GLN A 511 -0.39 -14.12 -4.20
CA GLN A 511 0.28 -15.18 -3.44
C GLN A 511 -0.35 -16.57 -3.68
N ILE A 512 -1.68 -16.63 -3.88
CA ILE A 512 -2.43 -17.88 -4.10
C ILE A 512 -2.08 -18.45 -5.49
N THR A 513 -2.04 -17.59 -6.52
CA THR A 513 -1.60 -17.97 -7.87
C THR A 513 -0.09 -18.27 -7.91
N SER A 514 0.74 -17.57 -7.14
CA SER A 514 2.17 -17.88 -7.01
C SER A 514 2.41 -19.28 -6.45
N TRP A 515 1.67 -19.70 -5.42
CA TRP A 515 1.70 -21.06 -4.90
C TRP A 515 1.23 -22.12 -5.92
N ARG A 516 0.22 -21.81 -6.73
CA ARG A 516 -0.26 -22.69 -7.81
C ARG A 516 0.80 -22.91 -8.89
N VAL A 517 1.30 -21.83 -9.47
CA VAL A 517 2.34 -21.90 -10.53
C VAL A 517 3.60 -22.58 -10.00
N TYR A 518 4.00 -22.36 -8.74
CA TYR A 518 5.11 -23.10 -8.14
C TYR A 518 4.83 -24.62 -8.04
N ALA A 519 3.64 -25.02 -7.60
CA ALA A 519 3.26 -26.43 -7.54
C ALA A 519 3.23 -27.09 -8.93
N ASP A 520 2.80 -26.37 -9.98
CA ASP A 520 2.80 -26.87 -11.37
C ASP A 520 4.23 -27.00 -11.91
N ILE A 521 5.12 -26.06 -11.60
CA ILE A 521 6.56 -26.13 -11.91
C ILE A 521 7.20 -27.36 -11.25
N LEU A 522 6.92 -27.62 -9.98
CA LEU A 522 7.43 -28.82 -9.29
C LEU A 522 6.93 -30.10 -9.97
N GLN A 523 5.63 -30.21 -10.24
CA GLN A 523 5.07 -31.40 -10.89
C GLN A 523 5.71 -31.66 -12.27
N MET A 524 6.02 -30.62 -13.06
CA MET A 524 6.74 -30.76 -14.32
C MET A 524 8.21 -31.19 -14.12
N VAL A 525 8.95 -30.50 -13.26
CA VAL A 525 10.40 -30.74 -13.04
C VAL A 525 10.67 -32.08 -12.35
N GLU A 526 9.71 -32.59 -11.57
CA GLU A 526 9.77 -33.90 -10.91
C GLU A 526 9.12 -35.03 -11.72
N GLY A 527 8.50 -34.73 -12.88
CA GLY A 527 7.91 -35.74 -13.77
C GLY A 527 6.62 -36.37 -13.25
N ARG A 528 5.84 -35.64 -12.44
CA ARG A 528 4.54 -36.07 -11.90
C ARG A 528 3.35 -35.76 -12.81
N VAL A 529 3.56 -35.07 -13.94
CA VAL A 529 2.51 -34.76 -14.93
C VAL A 529 2.48 -35.81 -16.04
N ASP A 530 1.33 -36.44 -16.23
CA ASP A 530 1.15 -37.50 -17.25
C ASP A 530 1.56 -37.05 -18.66
N GLY A 531 2.41 -37.84 -19.31
CA GLY A 531 2.92 -37.59 -20.66
C GLY A 531 3.98 -36.49 -20.78
N LEU A 532 4.43 -35.91 -19.65
CA LEU A 532 5.59 -35.03 -19.57
C LEU A 532 6.78 -35.71 -18.88
N HIS A 533 7.99 -35.50 -19.40
CA HIS A 533 9.21 -36.10 -18.86
C HIS A 533 10.33 -35.05 -18.73
N PRO A 534 10.84 -34.77 -17.51
CA PRO A 534 11.96 -33.86 -17.31
C PRO A 534 13.29 -34.52 -17.69
N GLU A 535 14.17 -33.75 -18.32
CA GLU A 535 15.54 -34.13 -18.68
C GLU A 535 16.51 -33.02 -18.25
N TYR A 536 17.47 -33.34 -17.38
CA TYR A 536 18.53 -32.42 -17.00
C TYR A 536 19.60 -32.43 -18.10
N ILE A 537 19.60 -31.41 -18.96
CA ILE A 537 20.53 -31.31 -20.10
C ILE A 537 21.86 -30.65 -19.73
N TRP A 538 21.91 -29.91 -18.61
CA TRP A 538 23.14 -29.28 -18.09
C TRP A 538 23.01 -28.89 -16.61
N THR A 539 24.11 -28.94 -15.84
CA THR A 539 24.20 -28.42 -14.46
C THR A 539 25.61 -27.90 -14.17
N THR A 540 25.76 -26.83 -13.39
CA THR A 540 27.08 -26.28 -12.99
C THR A 540 27.92 -27.32 -12.23
N ALA A 541 29.16 -27.55 -12.66
CA ALA A 541 30.16 -28.29 -11.89
C ALA A 541 30.86 -27.35 -10.88
N ASN A 542 31.08 -27.82 -9.65
CA ASN A 542 31.73 -27.03 -8.59
C ASN A 542 33.21 -26.74 -8.93
N VAL A 543 33.54 -25.49 -9.28
CA VAL A 543 34.92 -25.04 -9.58
C VAL A 543 35.22 -23.70 -8.92
N SER A 544 36.37 -23.61 -8.25
CA SER A 544 36.87 -22.41 -7.55
C SER A 544 37.41 -21.34 -8.51
N ALA A 545 37.41 -20.07 -8.08
CA ALA A 545 37.75 -18.93 -8.93
C ALA A 545 39.26 -18.62 -9.03
N THR A 546 39.69 -18.14 -10.20
CA THR A 546 40.99 -17.52 -10.48
C THR A 546 40.83 -16.33 -11.45
N SER A 547 41.70 -15.33 -11.34
CA SER A 547 41.46 -13.95 -11.84
C SER A 547 41.98 -13.63 -13.28
N PRO A 548 41.50 -12.54 -13.93
CA PRO A 548 41.78 -12.20 -15.34
C PRO A 548 42.60 -10.89 -15.55
N THR A 549 42.81 -10.50 -16.82
CA THR A 549 43.63 -9.33 -17.24
C THR A 549 43.00 -8.55 -18.43
N GLU A 550 42.80 -7.22 -18.27
CA GLU A 550 42.83 -6.10 -19.27
C GLU A 550 41.97 -6.14 -20.59
N PHE A 551 40.98 -5.25 -20.85
CA PHE A 551 41.00 -3.86 -21.43
C PHE A 551 40.29 -3.79 -22.85
N LEU A 552 39.93 -2.67 -23.54
CA LEU A 552 39.96 -1.19 -23.35
C LEU A 552 38.92 -0.44 -24.28
N THR A 553 38.28 0.65 -23.79
CA THR A 553 37.65 1.85 -24.48
C THR A 553 36.62 1.80 -25.66
N PRO A 554 35.81 2.89 -25.91
CA PRO A 554 34.69 2.92 -26.89
C PRO A 554 34.60 4.12 -27.89
N SER A 555 33.62 4.09 -28.83
CA SER A 555 33.07 5.21 -29.66
C SER A 555 31.82 4.68 -30.44
N ALA A 556 30.86 5.43 -31.01
CA ALA A 556 30.42 6.85 -30.96
C ALA A 556 28.91 6.93 -31.39
N VAL A 557 28.32 8.14 -31.54
CA VAL A 557 26.87 8.40 -31.80
C VAL A 557 26.63 8.99 -33.21
N THR A 558 25.42 8.85 -33.76
CA THR A 558 24.98 9.50 -35.03
C THR A 558 23.54 10.03 -34.96
N ASP A 559 23.30 11.24 -35.48
CA ASP A 559 22.02 11.96 -35.45
C ASP A 559 21.11 11.69 -36.67
N ASN A 560 19.79 11.90 -36.49
CA ASN A 560 18.86 12.33 -37.56
C ASN A 560 17.47 12.73 -37.01
N GLU A 561 17.37 13.90 -36.36
CA GLU A 561 16.08 14.54 -36.01
C GLU A 561 15.93 15.89 -36.72
N ALA A 562 14.68 16.33 -36.96
CA ALA A 562 14.42 17.61 -37.61
C ALA A 562 14.88 18.80 -36.74
N PRO A 563 15.34 19.93 -37.31
CA PRO A 563 15.98 21.00 -36.52
C PRO A 563 15.12 21.59 -35.39
N TRP A 564 13.81 21.70 -35.59
CA TRP A 564 12.89 22.17 -34.54
C TRP A 564 12.70 21.15 -33.43
N VAL A 565 12.85 19.84 -33.70
CA VAL A 565 12.77 18.77 -32.69
C VAL A 565 13.99 18.86 -31.78
N VAL A 566 15.18 19.13 -32.32
CA VAL A 566 16.39 19.40 -31.51
C VAL A 566 16.18 20.64 -30.63
N ALA A 567 15.61 21.72 -31.18
CA ALA A 567 15.30 22.94 -30.41
C ALA A 567 14.23 22.71 -29.31
N ALA A 568 13.19 21.94 -29.60
CA ALA A 568 12.13 21.58 -28.66
C ALA A 568 12.66 20.62 -27.57
N ASN A 569 13.39 19.56 -27.94
CA ASN A 569 14.04 18.66 -26.98
C ASN A 569 15.04 19.42 -26.08
N THR A 570 15.74 20.42 -26.63
CA THR A 570 16.61 21.32 -25.86
C THR A 570 15.81 22.22 -24.91
N LEU A 571 14.69 22.83 -25.35
CA LEU A 571 13.78 23.58 -24.49
C LEU A 571 13.26 22.71 -23.34
N LEU A 572 12.72 21.54 -23.67
CA LEU A 572 12.10 20.60 -22.74
C LEU A 572 13.13 20.08 -21.72
N SER A 573 14.35 19.75 -22.15
CA SER A 573 15.46 19.36 -21.27
C SER A 573 15.91 20.50 -20.35
N ASN A 574 16.00 21.73 -20.86
CA ASN A 574 16.37 22.91 -20.08
C ASN A 574 15.29 23.28 -19.05
N ILE A 575 14.01 23.30 -19.45
CA ILE A 575 12.88 23.51 -18.54
C ILE A 575 12.89 22.42 -17.46
N ARG A 576 13.00 21.14 -17.83
CA ARG A 576 13.07 20.02 -16.87
C ARG A 576 14.24 20.17 -15.88
N THR A 577 15.39 20.64 -16.36
CA THR A 577 16.57 20.92 -15.52
C THR A 577 16.35 22.06 -14.55
N VAL A 578 15.64 23.14 -14.95
CA VAL A 578 15.25 24.23 -14.05
C VAL A 578 14.23 23.75 -13.01
N ILE A 579 13.20 22.99 -13.43
CA ILE A 579 12.13 22.47 -12.56
C ILE A 579 12.70 21.61 -11.43
N TYR A 580 13.63 20.70 -11.72
CA TYR A 580 14.23 19.83 -10.70
C TYR A 580 15.24 20.53 -9.78
N ARG A 581 15.77 21.70 -10.14
CA ARG A 581 16.88 22.36 -9.41
C ARG A 581 16.51 23.62 -8.65
N ASN A 582 15.35 24.23 -8.93
CA ASN A 582 15.07 25.60 -8.46
C ASN A 582 13.65 25.76 -7.85
N SER A 583 13.54 26.67 -6.89
CA SER A 583 12.29 27.22 -6.37
C SER A 583 11.82 28.41 -7.23
N GLU A 584 12.73 29.30 -7.62
CA GLU A 584 12.44 30.51 -8.40
C GLU A 584 12.43 30.23 -9.92
N PHE A 585 11.55 29.33 -10.36
CA PHE A 585 11.50 28.87 -11.76
C PHE A 585 11.07 29.97 -12.76
N LYS A 586 10.21 30.93 -12.34
CA LYS A 586 9.48 31.83 -13.25
C LYS A 586 10.38 32.61 -14.23
N PRO A 587 11.44 33.33 -13.80
CA PRO A 587 12.25 34.13 -14.74
C PRO A 587 13.03 33.25 -15.73
N GLN A 588 13.48 32.08 -15.28
CA GLN A 588 14.29 31.15 -16.08
C GLN A 588 13.42 30.42 -17.11
N VAL A 589 12.26 29.90 -16.70
CA VAL A 589 11.29 29.25 -17.61
C VAL A 589 10.71 30.25 -18.61
N GLY A 590 10.36 31.47 -18.17
CA GLY A 590 9.90 32.54 -19.07
C GLY A 590 10.95 32.92 -20.12
N SER A 591 12.22 33.10 -19.71
CA SER A 591 13.31 33.38 -20.65
C SER A 591 13.59 32.23 -21.63
N LEU A 592 13.42 30.97 -21.20
CA LEU A 592 13.54 29.80 -22.07
C LEU A 592 12.42 29.75 -23.11
N ILE A 593 11.17 30.03 -22.72
CA ILE A 593 10.03 30.12 -23.64
C ILE A 593 10.21 31.28 -24.61
N ASP A 594 10.58 32.47 -24.13
CA ASP A 594 10.80 33.64 -25.00
C ASP A 594 11.89 33.38 -26.06
N LYS A 595 12.98 32.70 -25.69
CA LYS A 595 14.04 32.28 -26.63
C LYS A 595 13.56 31.25 -27.65
N PHE A 596 12.65 30.37 -27.28
CA PHE A 596 12.07 29.38 -28.18
C PHE A 596 11.06 30.03 -29.14
N LEU A 597 10.18 30.90 -28.64
CA LEU A 597 9.23 31.67 -29.44
C LEU A 597 9.92 32.61 -30.43
N ALA A 598 11.10 33.15 -30.10
CA ALA A 598 11.92 33.93 -31.03
C ALA A 598 12.52 33.11 -32.21
N VAL A 599 12.43 31.78 -32.18
CA VAL A 599 12.86 30.85 -33.25
C VAL A 599 11.69 29.96 -33.72
N TRP A 600 10.49 30.21 -33.22
CA TRP A 600 9.26 29.51 -33.59
C TRP A 600 8.84 29.85 -35.03
N ARG A 601 8.05 28.97 -35.63
CA ARG A 601 7.56 29.09 -37.00
C ARG A 601 6.11 28.66 -37.09
N GLU A 602 5.40 29.23 -38.05
CA GLU A 602 3.97 29.00 -38.28
C GLU A 602 3.65 27.61 -38.90
N ASP A 603 4.67 26.78 -39.17
CA ASP A 603 4.54 25.43 -39.74
C ASP A 603 4.52 24.29 -38.70
N ILE A 604 4.40 24.61 -37.41
CA ILE A 604 4.50 23.65 -36.31
C ILE A 604 3.11 23.28 -35.75
N ASP A 605 2.93 22.01 -35.40
CA ASP A 605 1.74 21.47 -34.74
C ASP A 605 1.66 21.94 -33.27
N ASP A 606 0.86 22.98 -33.03
CA ASP A 606 0.55 23.56 -31.71
C ASP A 606 0.11 22.51 -30.68
N ARG A 607 -0.64 21.49 -31.11
CA ARG A 607 -1.11 20.41 -30.25
C ARG A 607 0.02 19.46 -29.87
N ARG A 608 0.88 19.10 -30.82
CA ARG A 608 2.09 18.30 -30.54
C ARG A 608 3.06 19.05 -29.63
N LEU A 609 3.16 20.39 -29.72
CA LEU A 609 3.90 21.19 -28.74
C LEU A 609 3.21 21.15 -27.37
N ALA A 610 1.90 21.38 -27.30
CA ALA A 610 1.16 21.36 -26.05
C ALA A 610 1.31 20.00 -25.32
N ASP A 611 1.14 18.88 -26.04
CA ASP A 611 1.37 17.52 -25.53
C ASP A 611 2.79 17.33 -24.98
N ALA A 612 3.81 17.86 -25.65
CA ALA A 612 5.22 17.73 -25.27
C ALA A 612 5.58 18.62 -24.07
N LEU A 613 5.12 19.88 -24.06
CA LEU A 613 5.26 20.80 -22.93
C LEU A 613 4.56 20.23 -21.69
N PHE A 614 3.30 19.78 -21.81
CA PHE A 614 2.52 19.24 -20.71
C PHE A 614 3.24 18.09 -20.00
N LYS A 615 3.81 17.14 -20.75
CA LYS A 615 4.62 16.02 -20.23
C LYS A 615 5.86 16.43 -19.42
N VAL A 616 6.32 17.68 -19.53
CA VAL A 616 7.46 18.23 -18.79
C VAL A 616 7.02 19.15 -17.64
N VAL A 617 5.95 19.93 -17.81
CA VAL A 617 5.50 20.91 -16.79
C VAL A 617 4.53 20.34 -15.76
N THR A 618 3.85 19.22 -16.02
CA THR A 618 2.94 18.55 -15.05
C THR A 618 3.61 18.09 -13.76
N HIS A 619 4.94 18.06 -13.69
CA HIS A 619 5.66 17.79 -12.44
C HIS A 619 5.38 18.83 -11.33
N ARG A 620 4.83 20.02 -11.64
CA ARG A 620 4.34 21.01 -10.67
C ARG A 620 3.23 21.88 -11.27
N ASP A 621 2.00 21.77 -10.77
CA ASP A 621 0.79 22.53 -11.17
C ASP A 621 1.03 24.05 -11.38
N ALA A 622 1.76 24.69 -10.47
CA ALA A 622 2.11 26.12 -10.54
C ALA A 622 2.86 26.50 -11.84
N ILE A 623 3.60 25.56 -12.42
CA ILE A 623 4.41 25.76 -13.62
C ILE A 623 3.55 25.60 -14.86
N VAL A 624 2.60 24.65 -14.87
CA VAL A 624 1.60 24.52 -15.96
C VAL A 624 0.84 25.83 -16.17
N VAL A 625 0.36 26.42 -15.07
CA VAL A 625 -0.38 27.70 -15.07
C VAL A 625 0.51 28.86 -15.50
N PHE A 626 1.73 28.96 -14.98
CA PHE A 626 2.68 30.00 -15.37
C PHE A 626 3.02 29.93 -16.87
N VAL A 627 3.27 28.73 -17.41
CA VAL A 627 3.60 28.53 -18.82
C VAL A 627 2.40 28.85 -19.72
N SER A 628 1.18 28.46 -19.34
CA SER A 628 -0.05 28.85 -20.05
C SER A 628 -0.26 30.38 -20.09
N ASP A 629 -0.22 31.06 -18.94
CA ASP A 629 -0.43 32.51 -18.89
C ASP A 629 0.74 33.30 -19.54
N HIS A 630 1.97 32.76 -19.55
CA HIS A 630 3.11 33.36 -20.28
C HIS A 630 2.99 33.17 -21.80
N LEU A 631 2.59 31.98 -22.27
CA LEU A 631 2.29 31.73 -23.70
C LEU A 631 1.17 32.65 -24.20
N ARG A 632 0.10 32.79 -23.41
CA ARG A 632 -1.01 33.72 -23.65
C ARG A 632 -0.54 35.17 -23.73
N TYR A 633 0.32 35.61 -22.82
CA TYR A 633 0.94 36.95 -22.88
C TYR A 633 1.81 37.17 -24.14
N ARG A 634 2.28 36.10 -24.79
CA ARG A 634 2.99 36.13 -26.08
C ARG A 634 2.10 35.92 -27.31
N GLY A 635 0.77 35.80 -27.14
CA GLY A 635 -0.18 35.59 -28.23
C GLY A 635 -0.36 34.13 -28.67
N CYS A 636 0.26 33.17 -27.99
CA CYS A 636 0.15 31.74 -28.28
C CYS A 636 -1.12 31.13 -27.65
N ASP A 637 -2.29 31.71 -27.97
CA ASP A 637 -3.55 31.41 -27.29
C ASP A 637 -4.06 29.97 -27.50
N GLU A 638 -3.77 29.36 -28.66
CA GLU A 638 -4.18 27.97 -28.95
C GLU A 638 -3.38 26.98 -28.10
N ILE A 639 -2.04 27.00 -28.16
CA ILE A 639 -1.16 26.21 -27.28
C ILE A 639 -1.53 26.40 -25.80
N ALA A 640 -1.73 27.65 -25.36
CA ALA A 640 -2.07 27.95 -23.98
C ALA A 640 -3.45 27.40 -23.57
N SER A 641 -4.43 27.42 -24.49
CA SER A 641 -5.77 26.86 -24.25
C SER A 641 -5.80 25.33 -24.29
N LEU A 642 -4.91 24.70 -25.08
CA LEU A 642 -4.70 23.25 -25.07
C LEU A 642 -4.05 22.80 -23.75
N LEU A 643 -2.99 23.49 -23.30
CA LEU A 643 -2.35 23.22 -22.00
C LEU A 643 -3.33 23.39 -20.83
N ASP A 644 -4.10 24.48 -20.82
CA ASP A 644 -5.18 24.71 -19.84
C ASP A 644 -6.21 23.57 -19.85
N GLY A 645 -6.59 23.09 -21.03
CA GLY A 645 -7.54 21.98 -21.21
C GLY A 645 -7.01 20.65 -20.67
N MET A 646 -5.79 20.27 -21.07
CA MET A 646 -5.11 19.06 -20.58
C MET A 646 -4.94 19.10 -19.06
N PHE A 647 -4.61 20.26 -18.49
CA PHE A 647 -4.47 20.44 -17.06
C PHE A 647 -5.80 20.26 -16.34
N LEU A 648 -6.88 20.88 -16.84
CA LEU A 648 -8.22 20.73 -16.26
C LEU A 648 -8.70 19.27 -16.26
N ASP A 649 -8.57 18.54 -17.38
CA ASP A 649 -8.98 17.13 -17.40
C ASP A 649 -8.05 16.27 -16.52
N HIS A 650 -6.73 16.51 -16.49
CA HIS A 650 -5.81 15.83 -15.57
C HIS A 650 -6.19 16.02 -14.09
N ILE A 651 -6.54 17.25 -13.67
CA ILE A 651 -7.02 17.50 -12.30
C ILE A 651 -8.36 16.80 -12.06
N LEU A 652 -9.30 16.86 -13.01
CA LEU A 652 -10.61 16.22 -12.86
C LEU A 652 -10.53 14.70 -12.76
N ASP A 653 -9.52 14.07 -13.37
CA ASP A 653 -9.29 12.62 -13.35
C ASP A 653 -8.40 12.19 -12.16
N ALA A 654 -7.55 13.08 -11.64
CA ALA A 654 -6.77 12.86 -10.42
C ALA A 654 -7.62 12.94 -9.13
N LEU A 655 -8.74 13.65 -9.16
CA LEU A 655 -9.72 13.73 -8.08
C LEU A 655 -10.21 12.35 -7.60
N PRO A 656 -10.35 12.10 -6.29
CA PRO A 656 -10.77 10.80 -5.77
C PRO A 656 -12.21 10.47 -6.21
N ASP A 657 -12.39 9.54 -7.15
CA ASP A 657 -13.73 9.04 -7.53
C ASP A 657 -14.25 7.97 -6.56
N THR A 658 -13.36 7.33 -5.78
CA THR A 658 -13.66 6.39 -4.69
C THR A 658 -12.78 6.69 -3.46
N PRO A 659 -13.00 6.06 -2.28
CA PRO A 659 -12.23 6.32 -1.04
C PRO A 659 -10.78 5.78 -1.02
N GLN A 660 -10.08 5.85 -2.15
CA GLN A 660 -8.66 5.55 -2.27
C GLN A 660 -7.89 6.87 -2.39
N SER A 661 -6.77 7.01 -1.67
CA SER A 661 -6.02 8.26 -1.55
C SER A 661 -5.19 8.58 -2.79
N ASN A 662 -5.87 9.02 -3.86
CA ASN A 662 -5.24 9.70 -4.99
C ASN A 662 -4.94 11.14 -4.55
N GLY A 663 -3.72 11.36 -4.04
CA GLY A 663 -3.33 12.59 -3.35
C GLY A 663 -3.16 13.81 -4.26
N TRP A 664 -4.26 14.40 -4.72
CA TRP A 664 -4.23 15.72 -5.34
C TRP A 664 -3.94 16.79 -4.28
N TRP A 665 -2.66 17.19 -4.18
CA TRP A 665 -2.19 18.20 -3.25
C TRP A 665 -1.68 19.44 -4.00
N LEU A 666 -2.33 20.58 -3.78
CA LEU A 666 -1.85 21.86 -4.29
C LEU A 666 -0.90 22.52 -3.27
N PRO A 667 0.33 22.91 -3.68
CA PRO A 667 1.20 23.78 -2.89
C PRO A 667 0.47 25.06 -2.49
N HIS A 668 0.61 25.51 -1.25
CA HIS A 668 -0.14 26.67 -0.74
C HIS A 668 0.08 27.93 -1.59
N ASP A 669 1.33 28.24 -1.94
CA ASP A 669 1.71 29.36 -2.81
C ASP A 669 1.09 29.29 -4.22
N ALA A 670 0.74 28.08 -4.68
CA ALA A 670 0.16 27.84 -5.99
C ALA A 670 -1.38 27.94 -6.02
N ARG A 671 -2.08 27.62 -4.91
CA ARG A 671 -3.54 27.38 -4.88
C ARG A 671 -4.38 28.45 -5.56
N ARG A 672 -4.21 29.73 -5.18
CA ARG A 672 -5.00 30.84 -5.76
C ARG A 672 -4.80 30.96 -7.28
N ALA A 673 -3.56 30.81 -7.76
CA ALA A 673 -3.24 30.88 -9.18
C ALA A 673 -3.81 29.69 -9.97
N VAL A 674 -3.70 28.47 -9.41
CA VAL A 674 -4.22 27.24 -10.00
C VAL A 674 -5.73 27.25 -10.11
N LEU A 675 -6.44 27.49 -9.00
CA LEU A 675 -7.91 27.45 -8.98
C LEU A 675 -8.51 28.60 -9.81
N GLY A 676 -7.86 29.77 -9.82
CA GLY A 676 -8.22 30.90 -10.68
C GLY A 676 -7.94 30.65 -12.18
N ASN A 677 -6.88 29.93 -12.55
CA ASN A 677 -6.70 29.47 -13.93
C ASN A 677 -7.78 28.46 -14.33
N LEU A 678 -8.04 27.43 -13.51
CA LEU A 678 -9.04 26.40 -13.81
C LEU A 678 -10.45 27.02 -13.98
N GLY A 679 -10.81 28.01 -13.16
CA GLY A 679 -12.03 28.81 -13.34
C GLY A 679 -12.06 29.57 -14.67
N ARG A 680 -11.01 30.34 -14.98
CA ARG A 680 -10.84 31.03 -16.29
C ARG A 680 -10.88 30.06 -17.48
N THR A 681 -10.39 28.84 -17.32
CA THR A 681 -10.39 27.78 -18.35
C THR A 681 -11.77 27.21 -18.60
N ILE A 682 -12.55 26.93 -17.55
CA ILE A 682 -13.94 26.46 -17.70
C ILE A 682 -14.82 27.58 -18.28
N ALA A 683 -14.65 28.82 -17.81
CA ALA A 683 -15.43 29.97 -18.27
C ALA A 683 -15.27 30.29 -19.77
N ARG A 684 -14.11 29.93 -20.36
CA ARG A 684 -13.84 30.02 -21.81
C ARG A 684 -14.49 28.91 -22.65
N LYS A 685 -15.01 27.84 -22.05
CA LYS A 685 -15.69 26.77 -22.81
C LYS A 685 -17.07 27.26 -23.32
N PRO A 686 -17.56 26.83 -24.50
CA PRO A 686 -18.78 27.38 -25.11
C PRO A 686 -20.09 27.28 -24.31
N LYS A 687 -20.14 26.44 -23.27
CA LYS A 687 -21.29 26.28 -22.35
C LYS A 687 -20.77 26.08 -20.92
N PRO A 688 -20.27 27.14 -20.26
CA PRO A 688 -19.48 27.00 -19.03
C PRO A 688 -20.31 26.52 -17.84
N THR A 689 -21.55 27.00 -17.71
CA THR A 689 -22.51 26.55 -16.69
C THR A 689 -22.92 25.08 -16.87
N ASN A 690 -23.08 24.61 -18.12
CA ASN A 690 -23.29 23.18 -18.38
C ASN A 690 -22.05 22.38 -17.97
N PHE A 691 -20.82 22.82 -18.27
CA PHE A 691 -19.61 22.10 -17.85
C PHE A 691 -19.53 21.94 -16.31
N VAL A 692 -19.84 23.01 -15.56
CA VAL A 692 -19.91 22.95 -14.09
C VAL A 692 -21.01 21.95 -13.65
N ARG A 693 -22.23 22.04 -14.21
CA ARG A 693 -23.34 21.12 -13.91
C ARG A 693 -23.04 19.65 -14.26
N ASP A 694 -22.35 19.40 -15.37
CA ASP A 694 -22.22 18.06 -15.96
C ASP A 694 -20.91 17.35 -15.53
N ARG A 695 -19.86 18.08 -15.13
CA ARG A 695 -18.58 17.51 -14.65
C ARG A 695 -18.24 17.82 -13.19
N ILE A 696 -18.60 18.99 -12.64
CA ILE A 696 -18.21 19.39 -11.26
C ILE A 696 -19.29 19.07 -10.24
N ASN A 697 -20.55 19.47 -10.49
CA ASN A 697 -21.67 19.22 -9.56
C ASN A 697 -21.76 17.74 -9.12
N PRO A 698 -21.59 16.72 -10.00
CA PRO A 698 -21.67 15.32 -9.56
C PRO A 698 -20.52 14.88 -8.66
N LYS A 699 -19.32 15.47 -8.78
CA LYS A 699 -18.20 15.22 -7.85
C LYS A 699 -18.41 15.95 -6.53
N VAL A 700 -18.75 17.25 -6.54
CA VAL A 700 -18.97 18.03 -5.31
C VAL A 700 -20.18 17.53 -4.50
N GLN A 701 -21.30 17.21 -5.15
CA GLN A 701 -22.46 16.61 -4.48
C GLN A 701 -22.11 15.26 -3.84
N ARG A 702 -21.30 14.42 -4.51
CA ARG A 702 -20.79 13.16 -3.96
C ARG A 702 -19.89 13.41 -2.74
N TYR A 703 -19.01 14.42 -2.79
CA TYR A 703 -18.11 14.76 -1.69
C TYR A 703 -18.85 15.32 -0.48
N VAL A 704 -19.74 16.30 -0.67
CA VAL A 704 -20.61 16.84 0.39
C VAL A 704 -21.40 15.71 1.05
N ALA A 705 -22.06 14.84 0.26
CA ALA A 705 -22.80 13.70 0.81
C ALA A 705 -21.89 12.67 1.52
N SER A 706 -20.65 12.49 1.08
CA SER A 706 -19.67 11.59 1.70
C SER A 706 -19.20 12.10 3.07
N ILE A 707 -19.02 13.41 3.20
CA ILE A 707 -18.65 14.10 4.43
C ILE A 707 -19.83 14.13 5.41
N GLU A 708 -21.02 14.53 4.95
CA GLU A 708 -22.25 14.55 5.77
C GLU A 708 -22.66 13.15 6.26
N THR A 709 -22.41 12.10 5.49
CA THR A 709 -22.66 10.71 5.93
C THR A 709 -21.48 10.07 6.68
N GLN A 710 -20.41 10.84 6.94
CA GLN A 710 -19.23 10.49 7.74
C GLN A 710 -18.54 9.16 7.34
N ARG A 711 -18.66 8.74 6.07
CA ARG A 711 -18.30 7.36 5.67
C ARG A 711 -16.79 7.08 5.62
N PHE A 712 -15.93 8.10 5.63
CA PHE A 712 -14.56 7.95 5.09
C PHE A 712 -13.38 8.63 5.84
N SER A 713 -13.37 8.77 7.18
CA SER A 713 -12.12 8.64 7.97
C SER A 713 -10.84 9.24 7.36
N ASP A 714 -9.90 8.34 7.03
CA ASP A 714 -8.58 8.53 6.39
C ASP A 714 -8.54 9.45 5.15
N VAL A 715 -9.64 9.57 4.39
CA VAL A 715 -9.71 10.34 3.12
C VAL A 715 -10.73 11.48 3.21
N ALA A 716 -11.38 11.67 4.37
CA ALA A 716 -12.38 12.73 4.57
C ALA A 716 -11.78 14.13 4.34
N TRP A 717 -10.51 14.34 4.72
CA TRP A 717 -9.81 15.61 4.49
C TRP A 717 -9.56 15.90 3.01
N ASP A 718 -9.04 14.95 2.25
CA ASP A 718 -8.79 15.14 0.81
C ASP A 718 -10.10 15.35 0.04
N VAL A 719 -11.16 14.64 0.42
CA VAL A 719 -12.52 14.81 -0.12
C VAL A 719 -13.11 16.19 0.22
N HIS A 720 -12.90 16.69 1.44
CA HIS A 720 -13.33 18.03 1.87
C HIS A 720 -12.55 19.15 1.17
N ARG A 721 -11.23 19.02 1.10
CA ARG A 721 -10.36 19.96 0.37
C ARG A 721 -10.68 19.97 -1.11
N ALA A 722 -10.89 18.80 -1.74
CA ALA A 722 -11.34 18.70 -3.13
C ALA A 722 -12.68 19.39 -3.36
N ALA A 723 -13.66 19.19 -2.47
CA ALA A 723 -14.96 19.86 -2.54
C ALA A 723 -14.87 21.38 -2.37
N LEU A 724 -14.00 21.86 -1.47
CA LEU A 724 -13.70 23.28 -1.27
C LEU A 724 -13.05 23.89 -2.52
N PHE A 725 -12.01 23.25 -3.06
CA PHE A 725 -11.30 23.71 -4.26
C PHE A 725 -12.20 23.73 -5.50
N LEU A 726 -13.02 22.70 -5.71
CA LEU A 726 -14.03 22.69 -6.78
C LEU A 726 -15.10 23.76 -6.59
N SER A 727 -15.45 24.09 -5.34
CA SER A 727 -16.37 25.20 -5.05
C SER A 727 -15.76 26.56 -5.37
N VAL A 728 -14.47 26.77 -5.05
CA VAL A 728 -13.72 27.97 -5.47
C VAL A 728 -13.67 28.09 -6.99
N ILE A 729 -13.37 27.00 -7.71
CA ILE A 729 -13.39 26.97 -9.18
C ILE A 729 -14.77 27.36 -9.73
N ALA A 730 -15.86 26.82 -9.18
CA ALA A 730 -17.22 27.12 -9.65
C ALA A 730 -17.66 28.57 -9.35
N LEU A 731 -17.25 29.15 -8.22
CA LEU A 731 -17.49 30.56 -7.88
C LEU A 731 -16.68 31.51 -8.79
N GLU A 732 -15.45 31.13 -9.16
CA GLU A 732 -14.67 31.84 -10.19
C GLU A 732 -15.37 31.79 -11.56
N VAL A 733 -15.90 30.63 -11.97
CA VAL A 733 -16.72 30.51 -13.20
C VAL A 733 -17.97 31.39 -13.10
N ALA A 734 -18.67 31.40 -11.96
CA ALA A 734 -19.82 32.29 -11.75
C ALA A 734 -19.45 33.79 -11.78
N SER A 735 -18.21 34.14 -11.46
CA SER A 735 -17.68 35.51 -11.51
C SER A 735 -17.39 36.01 -12.93
N ILE A 736 -16.99 35.12 -13.86
CA ILE A 736 -16.42 35.55 -15.16
C ILE A 736 -17.07 34.92 -16.41
N ALA A 737 -17.93 33.91 -16.26
CA ALA A 737 -18.53 33.22 -17.41
C ALA A 737 -19.46 34.12 -18.23
N ASN A 738 -19.33 34.03 -19.56
CA ASN A 738 -20.30 34.59 -20.50
C ASN A 738 -21.56 33.73 -20.55
N ALA A 739 -22.41 33.88 -19.54
CA ALA A 739 -23.68 33.18 -19.38
C ALA A 739 -24.74 34.14 -18.77
N PRO A 740 -26.05 33.92 -19.02
CA PRO A 740 -27.12 34.69 -18.41
C PRO A 740 -26.99 34.81 -16.89
N GLU A 741 -27.17 36.02 -16.37
CA GLU A 741 -26.92 36.38 -14.97
C GLU A 741 -27.67 35.46 -13.99
N ALA A 742 -28.95 35.17 -14.25
CA ALA A 742 -29.76 34.27 -13.41
C ALA A 742 -29.15 32.86 -13.26
N TYR A 743 -28.48 32.33 -14.28
CA TYR A 743 -27.78 31.04 -14.17
C TYR A 743 -26.47 31.17 -13.38
N ARG A 744 -25.80 32.32 -13.45
CA ARG A 744 -24.60 32.61 -12.65
C ARG A 744 -24.94 32.81 -11.17
N VAL A 745 -26.04 33.51 -10.88
CA VAL A 745 -26.59 33.71 -9.53
C VAL A 745 -27.04 32.39 -8.92
N GLY A 746 -27.78 31.56 -9.67
CA GLY A 746 -28.20 30.23 -9.21
C GLY A 746 -26.99 29.34 -8.89
N MET A 747 -26.02 29.27 -9.81
CA MET A 747 -24.79 28.50 -9.60
C MET A 747 -23.98 29.01 -8.40
N ALA A 748 -23.78 30.32 -8.25
CA ALA A 748 -23.11 30.89 -7.09
C ALA A 748 -23.85 30.56 -5.78
N SER A 749 -25.18 30.61 -5.76
CA SER A 749 -25.99 30.27 -4.60
C SER A 749 -25.82 28.80 -4.19
N ASP A 750 -25.88 27.86 -5.14
CA ASP A 750 -25.65 26.43 -4.88
C ASP A 750 -24.27 26.17 -4.26
N TYR A 751 -23.22 26.80 -4.78
CA TYR A 751 -21.86 26.62 -4.28
C TYR A 751 -21.61 27.33 -2.94
N ILE A 752 -22.26 28.46 -2.65
CA ILE A 752 -22.30 29.06 -1.30
C ILE A 752 -22.98 28.10 -0.32
N HIS A 753 -24.11 27.49 -0.69
CA HIS A 753 -24.80 26.50 0.13
C HIS A 753 -23.96 25.23 0.35
N TRP A 754 -23.21 24.77 -0.65
CA TRP A 754 -22.31 23.62 -0.51
C TRP A 754 -21.10 23.92 0.37
N LEU A 755 -20.49 25.11 0.26
CA LEU A 755 -19.46 25.56 1.20
C LEU A 755 -20.01 25.64 2.64
N GLY A 756 -21.23 26.16 2.83
CA GLY A 756 -21.91 26.09 4.12
C GLY A 756 -22.02 24.67 4.67
N ARG A 757 -22.49 23.72 3.85
CA ARG A 757 -22.63 22.29 4.23
C ARG A 757 -21.29 21.62 4.53
N LEU A 758 -20.23 21.91 3.78
CA LEU A 758 -18.86 21.46 4.10
C LEU A 758 -18.40 21.98 5.47
N MET A 759 -18.71 23.24 5.77
CA MET A 759 -18.34 23.91 7.02
C MET A 759 -19.23 23.55 8.22
N ARG A 760 -20.32 22.79 8.03
CA ARG A 760 -21.09 22.14 9.12
C ARG A 760 -20.44 20.86 9.65
N SER A 761 -19.46 20.30 8.94
CA SER A 761 -18.95 18.97 9.25
C SER A 761 -18.07 18.96 10.51
N ASP A 762 -18.13 17.86 11.27
CA ASP A 762 -17.22 17.61 12.41
C ASP A 762 -15.74 17.70 11.99
N LEU A 763 -15.44 17.37 10.73
CA LEU A 763 -14.12 17.56 10.12
C LEU A 763 -13.75 19.04 10.04
N ALA A 764 -14.63 19.90 9.53
CA ALA A 764 -14.39 21.35 9.48
C ALA A 764 -14.31 21.97 10.87
N ALA A 765 -15.13 21.51 11.82
CA ALA A 765 -15.03 21.93 13.22
C ALA A 765 -13.64 21.57 13.81
N ASN A 766 -13.22 20.31 13.70
CA ASN A 766 -11.93 19.87 14.24
C ASN A 766 -10.74 20.56 13.55
N MET A 767 -10.71 20.61 12.22
CA MET A 767 -9.56 21.11 11.45
C MET A 767 -9.42 22.64 11.48
N TYR A 768 -10.51 23.41 11.61
CA TYR A 768 -10.47 24.87 11.58
C TYR A 768 -10.73 25.55 12.93
N VAL A 769 -11.22 24.83 13.94
CA VAL A 769 -11.45 25.37 15.30
C VAL A 769 -10.51 24.73 16.31
N THR A 770 -10.35 23.40 16.31
CA THR A 770 -9.53 22.69 17.32
C THR A 770 -8.02 22.75 17.03
N SER A 771 -7.61 22.69 15.75
CA SER A 771 -6.18 22.64 15.33
C SER A 771 -5.42 23.98 15.41
N GLY A 772 -5.62 24.75 16.48
CA GLY A 772 -5.20 26.15 16.67
C GLY A 772 -3.89 26.57 16.00
N ALA A 773 -3.99 27.17 14.82
CA ALA A 773 -2.93 27.82 14.03
C ALA A 773 -1.69 26.98 13.61
N GLN A 774 -1.53 25.73 14.06
CA GLN A 774 -0.28 24.97 13.86
C GLN A 774 -0.08 24.35 12.46
N VAL A 775 -1.07 24.39 11.57
CA VAL A 775 -0.88 24.06 10.15
C VAL A 775 -1.23 25.28 9.28
N PRO A 776 -0.26 26.18 9.00
CA PRO A 776 -0.51 27.41 8.23
C PRO A 776 -1.19 27.13 6.89
N ASP A 777 -0.68 26.12 6.18
CA ASP A 777 -1.20 25.57 4.93
C ASP A 777 -2.68 25.12 4.96
N ILE A 778 -3.34 24.99 6.12
CA ILE A 778 -4.76 24.64 6.21
C ILE A 778 -5.61 25.87 6.54
N ALA A 779 -5.07 26.80 7.33
CA ALA A 779 -5.77 28.02 7.73
C ALA A 779 -6.13 28.92 6.53
N ASP A 780 -5.29 28.94 5.48
CA ASP A 780 -5.47 29.80 4.30
C ASP A 780 -6.46 29.25 3.24
N ASP A 781 -6.90 27.99 3.33
CA ASP A 781 -7.98 27.46 2.48
C ASP A 781 -9.33 28.15 2.78
N LEU A 782 -9.56 28.62 4.01
CA LEU A 782 -10.79 29.37 4.38
C LEU A 782 -10.83 30.81 3.86
N PRO A 783 -9.80 31.67 4.02
CA PRO A 783 -9.68 32.95 3.32
C PRO A 783 -9.88 32.83 1.81
N LEU A 784 -9.39 31.77 1.16
CA LEU A 784 -9.55 31.57 -0.28
C LEU A 784 -11.02 31.30 -0.66
N ALA A 785 -11.70 30.42 0.07
CA ALA A 785 -13.13 30.16 -0.13
C ALA A 785 -14.00 31.39 0.17
N ALA A 786 -13.70 32.12 1.25
CA ALA A 786 -14.40 33.36 1.58
C ALA A 786 -14.18 34.43 0.49
N GLN A 787 -12.94 34.63 0.03
CA GLN A 787 -12.63 35.59 -1.03
C GLN A 787 -13.38 35.29 -2.34
N ALA A 788 -13.52 34.01 -2.72
CA ALA A 788 -14.29 33.63 -3.90
C ALA A 788 -15.78 34.00 -3.79
N ILE A 789 -16.39 33.81 -2.60
CA ILE A 789 -17.77 34.24 -2.32
C ILE A 789 -17.91 35.78 -2.43
N LEU A 790 -16.93 36.52 -1.92
CA LEU A 790 -16.93 37.99 -1.94
C LEU A 790 -16.76 38.54 -3.36
N GLN A 791 -15.85 37.95 -4.14
CA GLN A 791 -15.61 38.31 -5.53
C GLN A 791 -16.84 38.07 -6.41
N VAL A 792 -17.53 36.93 -6.26
CA VAL A 792 -18.77 36.68 -7.01
C VAL A 792 -19.90 37.61 -6.56
N ARG A 793 -20.00 37.95 -5.26
CA ARG A 793 -20.98 38.95 -4.77
C ARG A 793 -20.69 40.35 -5.29
N SER A 794 -19.44 40.79 -5.40
CA SER A 794 -19.13 42.11 -5.98
C SER A 794 -19.45 42.22 -7.46
N ILE A 795 -19.69 41.09 -8.15
CA ILE A 795 -20.00 41.03 -9.59
C ILE A 795 -21.48 40.74 -9.85
N LEU A 796 -22.14 39.92 -9.02
CA LEU A 796 -23.56 39.53 -9.16
C LEU A 796 -24.51 40.29 -8.20
N GLY A 797 -23.96 41.14 -7.33
CA GLY A 797 -24.70 42.04 -6.45
C GLY A 797 -25.49 41.36 -5.33
N ASP A 798 -26.49 42.07 -4.83
CA ASP A 798 -27.21 41.73 -3.59
C ASP A 798 -28.11 40.49 -3.69
N GLN A 799 -28.27 39.92 -4.89
CA GLN A 799 -28.91 38.62 -5.11
C GLN A 799 -28.21 37.48 -4.33
N LEU A 800 -26.94 37.65 -3.97
CA LEU A 800 -26.19 36.70 -3.14
C LEU A 800 -26.19 37.02 -1.63
N ILE A 801 -26.91 38.06 -1.17
CA ILE A 801 -27.09 38.29 0.27
C ILE A 801 -27.85 37.13 0.95
N PRO A 802 -28.99 36.62 0.42
CA PRO A 802 -29.72 35.51 1.05
C PRO A 802 -28.88 34.22 1.26
N PRO A 803 -28.17 33.66 0.27
CA PRO A 803 -27.36 32.45 0.47
C PRO A 803 -26.18 32.69 1.43
N VAL A 804 -25.51 33.84 1.38
CA VAL A 804 -24.43 34.19 2.33
C VAL A 804 -24.97 34.32 3.75
N LYS A 805 -26.10 35.03 3.92
CA LYS A 805 -26.75 35.17 5.22
C LYS A 805 -27.18 33.82 5.80
N MET A 806 -27.71 32.90 4.98
CA MET A 806 -28.07 31.56 5.45
C MET A 806 -26.86 30.78 6.01
N VAL A 807 -25.65 30.99 5.47
CA VAL A 807 -24.40 30.40 5.99
C VAL A 807 -23.89 31.12 7.25
N MET A 808 -24.14 32.43 7.38
CA MET A 808 -23.76 33.22 8.56
C MET A 808 -24.68 32.98 9.76
N ASP A 809 -26.00 32.88 9.55
CA ASP A 809 -27.00 32.69 10.60
C ASP A 809 -27.00 31.25 11.17
N ASP A 810 -26.51 30.27 10.39
CA ASP A 810 -26.53 28.84 10.73
C ASP A 810 -25.54 28.48 11.86
N PRO A 811 -25.99 28.05 13.06
CA PRO A 811 -25.13 27.85 14.22
C PRO A 811 -24.09 26.74 14.06
N TRP A 812 -24.24 25.83 13.08
CA TRP A 812 -23.34 24.70 12.89
C TRP A 812 -22.16 24.98 11.95
N VAL A 813 -22.19 26.08 11.19
CA VAL A 813 -21.09 26.48 10.32
C VAL A 813 -19.89 26.95 11.15
N ALA A 814 -18.73 26.32 10.93
CA ALA A 814 -17.48 26.58 11.64
C ALA A 814 -17.16 28.08 11.78
N ALA A 815 -17.02 28.54 13.03
CA ALA A 815 -16.89 29.96 13.35
C ALA A 815 -15.73 30.65 12.61
N ALA A 816 -14.60 29.96 12.42
CA ALA A 816 -13.45 30.45 11.67
C ALA A 816 -13.81 30.89 10.23
N PHE A 817 -14.72 30.18 9.55
CA PHE A 817 -15.17 30.54 8.21
C PHE A 817 -16.08 31.78 8.25
N LYS A 818 -17.01 31.86 9.22
CA LYS A 818 -17.84 33.04 9.44
C LYS A 818 -17.00 34.28 9.70
N THR A 819 -15.94 34.19 10.51
CA THR A 819 -15.02 35.30 10.77
C THR A 819 -14.30 35.82 9.51
N LYS A 820 -14.10 34.98 8.48
CA LYS A 820 -13.54 35.41 7.18
C LYS A 820 -14.58 36.03 6.24
N LEU A 821 -15.87 35.69 6.39
CA LEU A 821 -16.99 36.32 5.65
C LEU A 821 -17.48 37.63 6.31
N SER A 822 -17.37 37.71 7.64
CA SER A 822 -17.91 38.80 8.46
C SER A 822 -17.47 40.23 8.13
N PRO A 823 -16.25 40.53 7.60
CA PRO A 823 -15.84 41.92 7.32
C PRO A 823 -16.59 42.58 6.15
N PHE A 824 -17.57 41.90 5.56
CA PHE A 824 -18.22 42.29 4.31
C PHE A 824 -19.74 42.00 4.30
N CYS A 825 -20.32 41.59 5.43
CA CYS A 825 -21.76 41.30 5.56
C CYS A 825 -22.56 42.58 5.84
#